data_AF-Q96IE3-F1
#
_entry.id   AF-Q96IE3-F1
#
_cell.length_a   1.000
_cell.length_b   1.000
_cell.length_c   1.000
_cell.angle_alpha   90.00
_cell.angle_beta   90.00
_cell.angle_gamma   90.00
#
_symmetry.space_group_name_H-M   'P 1'
#
loop_
_entity.id
_entity.type
_entity.pdbx_description
1 polymer ?
#
loop_
_entity_poly.entity_id
_entity_poly.type
_entity_poly.pdbx_seq_one_letter_code
_entity_poly.pdbx_strand_id
1 'polypeptide(L)'
;ENLTYRQLLERCVEDPETGLRLLPLKGAEKAEVVETTQVYTEEETRRAFEETQIDIPGGGSHGGSTMSLWEVMQSDLIPEEQRAQLMADFQAGRVTKERMIIIIIEIIEKTEIIRQQGLASYDYVRRRLTAEDLFEARIISLETYNLLREGTRSLREALEAESAWCYLYGTGSVAGVYLPGSRQTLSIYQALKKGLLSAEVARLLLEAQAATGFLLDPVKGERLTVDEAVRKGLVGPELHDRLLSAERAVTGYRDPYTEQTISLFQAMKKELIPTEEALRLLDAQLATGGIVDPRLGFHLPLEVAYQRGYLNKDTHDQLSEPSEVRSYVDPSTDERLSYTQLLRRCRRDDGTGQLLLPLSDARKLTFRGLRKQITMEELVRSQVMDEATALQLREGLTSIEEVTKNLQKFLEGTSCIAGVFVDATKERLSVYQAMKKGIIRPGTAFELLEAQAATGYVIDPIKGLKLTVEEAVRMGIVGPEFKDKLLSAERAVTGYKDPYSGKLISLFQAMKKGLILKDHGIRLLEAQIATGGIIDPEESHRLPVEVAYKRGLFDEEMNEILTDPSDDTKGFFDPNTEENLTYLQLMERCITDPQTGLCLLPLKEKKRERKTSSKSSVRKRRVVIVDPETGKEMSVYEAYRKGLIDHQTYLELSEQECEWEEITISSSDGVVKSMIIDRRSGRQYDIDDAIAKNLIDRSALDQYRAGTLSITEFADMLSGNAGGFRSRSSSVGSSSSYPISPAVSRTQLASWSDPTEETGPVAGILDTETLEKVSITEAMHRNLVDNITGQRLLEAQACTGGIIDPSTGERFPVTDAVNKGLVDKIMVDRINLAQKAFCGFEDPRTKTKMSAAQALKKGWLYYEAGQRFLEVQYLTGGLIEPDTPGRVPLDEALQRGTVDARTAQKLRDVGAYSKYLTCPKTKLKISYKDALDRSMVEEGTGLRLLEAAAQSTKGYYSPYSVSGSGSTAGSRTGSRTGSRAGSRRGSFDATGSGFSMTFSSSSYSSSGYGRRYASGSSASLGGPESAVA
;
A
#
# COMPACT_ATOMS: atom_id res chain seq x y z
N GLU A 1 3.12 -30.54 76.58
CA GLU A 1 3.44 -29.20 77.13
C GLU A 1 2.52 -28.17 76.47
N ASN A 2 1.98 -27.21 77.21
CA ASN A 2 1.21 -26.10 76.61
C ASN A 2 2.17 -25.00 76.17
N LEU A 3 2.54 -25.01 74.89
CA LEU A 3 3.49 -24.06 74.30
C LEU A 3 2.76 -23.07 73.40
N THR A 4 3.26 -21.83 73.36
CA THR A 4 2.77 -20.84 72.39
C THR A 4 3.31 -21.16 70.99
N TYR A 5 2.59 -20.76 69.94
CA TYR A 5 2.94 -21.09 68.55
C TYR A 5 4.38 -20.69 68.18
N ARG A 6 4.87 -19.54 68.69
CA ARG A 6 6.26 -19.11 68.50
C ARG A 6 7.29 -20.07 69.09
N GLN A 7 7.03 -20.59 70.29
CA GLN A 7 7.92 -21.55 70.96
C GLN A 7 7.91 -22.92 70.28
N LEU A 8 6.80 -23.28 69.65
CA LEU A 8 6.69 -24.49 68.83
C LEU A 8 7.51 -24.36 67.53
N LEU A 9 7.47 -23.19 66.89
CA LEU A 9 8.17 -22.92 65.64
C LEU A 9 9.71 -22.92 65.79
N GLU A 10 10.22 -22.59 66.98
CA GLU A 10 11.64 -22.68 67.33
C GLU A 10 12.14 -24.12 67.52
N ARG A 11 11.23 -25.06 67.84
CA ARG A 11 11.56 -26.48 68.01
C ARG A 11 11.40 -27.31 66.74
N CYS A 12 10.86 -26.71 65.68
CA CYS A 12 10.74 -27.36 64.39
C CYS A 12 12.02 -27.25 63.56
N VAL A 13 12.36 -28.30 62.83
CA VAL A 13 13.47 -28.35 61.87
C VAL A 13 12.92 -28.02 60.48
N GLU A 14 13.63 -27.18 59.74
CA GLU A 14 13.22 -26.78 58.39
C GLU A 14 13.67 -27.83 57.38
N ASP A 15 12.72 -28.32 56.58
CA ASP A 15 12.97 -29.29 55.53
C ASP A 15 13.59 -28.56 54.31
N PRO A 16 14.84 -28.88 53.90
CA PRO A 16 15.55 -28.14 52.87
C PRO A 16 14.93 -28.26 51.47
N GLU A 17 14.06 -29.24 51.21
CA GLU A 17 13.41 -29.39 49.89
C GLU A 17 12.08 -28.64 49.77
N THR A 18 11.33 -28.49 50.88
CA THR A 18 9.98 -27.89 50.86
C THR A 18 9.88 -26.56 51.59
N GLY A 19 10.86 -26.19 52.43
CA GLY A 19 10.85 -24.98 53.27
C GLY A 19 9.86 -25.03 54.43
N LEU A 20 9.26 -26.20 54.71
CA LEU A 20 8.31 -26.39 55.81
C LEU A 20 9.05 -26.71 57.12
N ARG A 21 8.53 -26.21 58.25
CA ARG A 21 9.09 -26.46 59.59
C ARG A 21 8.39 -27.63 60.29
N LEU A 22 9.09 -28.74 60.43
CA LEU A 22 8.59 -30.01 60.96
C LEU A 22 9.03 -30.26 62.42
N LEU A 23 8.10 -30.72 63.26
CA LEU A 23 8.38 -31.04 64.67
C LEU A 23 8.78 -32.53 64.81
N PRO A 24 10.02 -32.84 65.25
CA PRO A 24 10.45 -34.23 65.42
C PRO A 24 9.79 -34.88 66.65
N LEU A 25 9.14 -36.03 66.46
CA LEU A 25 8.56 -36.85 67.53
C LEU A 25 9.50 -38.02 67.88
N LYS A 26 9.70 -38.30 69.18
CA LYS A 26 10.42 -39.51 69.62
C LYS A 26 9.57 -40.75 69.29
N GLY A 27 10.15 -41.70 68.57
CA GLY A 27 9.51 -42.98 68.22
C GLY A 27 9.24 -43.86 69.44
N ALA A 28 8.16 -44.63 69.37
CA ALA A 28 7.73 -45.57 70.41
C ALA A 28 8.76 -46.70 70.62
N GLU A 29 9.02 -46.99 71.90
CA GLU A 29 9.91 -48.07 72.36
C GLU A 29 9.40 -49.44 71.88
N LYS A 30 10.32 -50.26 71.35
CA LYS A 30 10.05 -51.68 71.05
C LYS A 30 9.96 -52.46 72.36
N ALA A 31 8.86 -53.20 72.54
CA ALA A 31 8.69 -54.13 73.64
C ALA A 31 9.61 -55.36 73.49
N GLU A 32 10.30 -55.72 74.56
CA GLU A 32 11.09 -56.96 74.70
C GLU A 32 10.17 -58.19 74.70
N VAL A 33 10.55 -59.21 73.92
CA VAL A 33 9.86 -60.50 73.85
C VAL A 33 10.32 -61.38 75.01
N VAL A 34 9.38 -61.78 75.86
CA VAL A 34 9.56 -62.77 76.93
C VAL A 34 9.60 -64.17 76.30
N GLU A 35 10.59 -64.98 76.69
CA GLU A 35 10.83 -66.36 76.21
C GLU A 35 9.56 -67.23 76.28
N THR A 36 9.04 -67.65 75.12
CA THR A 36 7.96 -68.64 75.03
C THR A 36 8.54 -70.04 75.13
N THR A 37 8.13 -70.78 76.15
CA THR A 37 8.36 -72.21 76.32
C THR A 37 7.76 -72.96 75.13
N GLN A 38 8.59 -73.55 74.26
CA GLN A 38 8.15 -74.41 73.16
C GLN A 38 7.60 -75.73 73.72
N VAL A 39 6.34 -76.05 73.42
CA VAL A 39 5.63 -77.25 73.91
C VAL A 39 5.81 -78.43 72.95
N TYR A 40 6.07 -78.15 71.67
CA TYR A 40 6.34 -79.16 70.64
C TYR A 40 7.72 -78.91 70.02
N THR A 41 8.49 -79.98 69.86
CA THR A 41 9.75 -79.91 69.09
C THR A 41 9.45 -79.77 67.59
N GLU A 42 10.36 -79.15 66.85
CA GLU A 42 10.21 -78.92 65.40
C GLU A 42 9.94 -80.24 64.64
N GLU A 43 10.53 -81.35 65.09
CA GLU A 43 10.35 -82.70 64.55
C GLU A 43 8.95 -83.28 64.83
N GLU A 44 8.38 -83.03 66.01
CA GLU A 44 7.02 -83.46 66.39
C GLU A 44 5.95 -82.67 65.64
N THR A 45 6.16 -81.36 65.46
CA THR A 45 5.24 -80.52 64.67
C THR A 45 5.20 -80.95 63.20
N ARG A 46 6.35 -81.33 62.64
CA ARG A 46 6.46 -81.83 61.27
C ARG A 46 5.70 -83.14 61.08
N ARG A 47 5.90 -84.14 61.96
CA ARG A 47 5.15 -85.41 61.87
C ARG A 47 3.65 -85.20 62.01
N ALA A 48 3.22 -84.38 62.96
CA ALA A 48 1.80 -84.11 63.17
C ALA A 48 1.15 -83.48 61.93
N PHE A 49 1.88 -82.62 61.21
CA PHE A 49 1.34 -81.96 60.01
C PHE A 49 1.42 -82.84 58.76
N GLU A 50 2.42 -83.72 58.65
CA GLU A 50 2.54 -84.70 57.55
C GLU A 50 1.43 -85.77 57.63
N GLU A 51 1.03 -86.19 58.84
CA GLU A 51 -0.03 -87.21 59.03
C GLU A 51 -1.46 -86.66 58.87
N THR A 52 -1.66 -85.34 58.95
CA THR A 52 -3.00 -84.73 58.95
C THR A 52 -3.40 -84.29 57.55
N GLN A 53 -4.45 -84.86 56.97
CA GLN A 53 -4.97 -84.45 55.65
C GLN A 53 -6.11 -83.42 55.75
N ILE A 54 -6.13 -82.48 54.83
CA ILE A 54 -7.11 -81.38 54.73
C ILE A 54 -7.71 -81.38 53.33
N ASP A 55 -9.04 -81.30 53.28
CA ASP A 55 -9.79 -81.05 52.06
C ASP A 55 -9.80 -79.55 51.76
N ILE A 56 -9.18 -79.13 50.66
CA ILE A 56 -9.11 -77.73 50.24
C ILE A 56 -10.32 -77.38 49.36
N PRO A 57 -11.15 -76.39 49.71
CA PRO A 57 -12.22 -75.90 48.85
C PRO A 57 -11.65 -75.17 47.62
N GLY A 58 -12.03 -75.56 46.40
CA GLY A 58 -11.83 -74.75 45.19
C GLY A 58 -10.67 -75.12 44.24
N GLY A 59 -10.05 -76.30 44.38
CA GLY A 59 -9.06 -76.80 43.40
C GLY A 59 -9.66 -76.94 42.00
N GLY A 60 -9.12 -76.21 41.03
CA GLY A 60 -9.60 -76.20 39.64
C GLY A 60 -9.54 -77.57 38.95
N SER A 61 -10.65 -77.93 38.33
CA SER A 61 -10.92 -79.11 37.48
C SER A 61 -11.00 -80.49 38.19
N HIS A 62 -12.22 -80.84 38.59
CA HIS A 62 -12.72 -82.19 38.92
C HIS A 62 -12.09 -82.90 40.13
N GLY A 63 -12.65 -82.65 41.32
CA GLY A 63 -12.50 -83.50 42.52
C GLY A 63 -11.55 -82.91 43.57
N GLY A 64 -11.99 -82.88 44.83
CA GLY A 64 -11.23 -82.29 45.94
C GLY A 64 -9.82 -82.88 46.07
N SER A 65 -8.81 -82.02 46.00
CA SER A 65 -7.43 -82.40 46.29
C SER A 65 -7.23 -82.41 47.80
N THR A 66 -7.15 -83.60 48.38
CA THR A 66 -6.67 -83.82 49.76
C THR A 66 -5.18 -83.51 49.80
N MET A 67 -4.75 -82.50 50.56
CA MET A 67 -3.33 -82.22 50.81
C MET A 67 -3.02 -82.43 52.29
N SER A 68 -1.77 -82.80 52.62
CA SER A 68 -1.34 -82.79 54.01
C SER A 68 -1.25 -81.36 54.55
N LEU A 69 -1.52 -81.18 55.83
CA LEU A 69 -1.41 -79.91 56.53
C LEU A 69 0.02 -79.34 56.41
N TRP A 70 1.04 -80.20 56.32
CA TRP A 70 2.42 -79.79 56.07
C TRP A 70 2.62 -79.23 54.66
N GLU A 71 2.07 -79.87 53.63
CA GLU A 71 2.10 -79.37 52.25
C GLU A 71 1.37 -78.03 52.12
N VAL A 72 0.24 -77.86 52.81
CA VAL A 72 -0.50 -76.58 52.82
C VAL A 72 0.34 -75.47 53.47
N MET A 73 1.02 -75.74 54.58
CA MET A 73 1.89 -74.77 55.23
C MET A 73 3.14 -74.43 54.39
N GLN A 74 3.60 -75.33 53.53
CA GLN A 74 4.71 -75.05 52.61
C GLN A 74 4.29 -74.43 51.28
N SER A 75 3.01 -74.49 50.95
CA SER A 75 2.43 -73.87 49.76
C SER A 75 2.25 -72.35 49.91
N ASP A 76 2.00 -71.69 48.78
CA ASP A 76 1.70 -70.25 48.71
C ASP A 76 0.24 -69.92 49.07
N LEU A 77 -0.53 -70.89 49.59
CA LEU A 77 -1.96 -70.72 49.91
C LEU A 77 -2.20 -69.84 51.15
N ILE A 78 -1.19 -69.67 52.01
CA ILE A 78 -1.24 -68.88 53.24
C ILE A 78 -0.12 -67.82 53.22
N PRO A 79 -0.42 -66.53 53.50
CA PRO A 79 0.59 -65.48 53.57
C PRO A 79 1.70 -65.80 54.58
N GLU A 80 2.95 -65.47 54.24
CA GLU A 80 4.14 -65.86 55.01
C GLU A 80 4.13 -65.39 56.47
N GLU A 81 3.63 -64.18 56.75
CA GLU A 81 3.47 -63.66 58.12
C GLU A 81 2.45 -64.46 58.93
N GLN A 82 1.30 -64.80 58.31
CA GLN A 82 0.25 -65.59 58.96
C GLN A 82 0.69 -67.04 59.16
N ARG A 83 1.45 -67.60 58.20
CA ARG A 83 2.08 -68.91 58.31
C ARG A 83 3.05 -68.97 59.49
N ALA A 84 3.95 -68.00 59.61
CA ALA A 84 4.93 -67.95 60.70
C ALA A 84 4.24 -67.81 62.06
N GLN A 85 3.18 -66.99 62.13
CA GLN A 85 2.39 -66.81 63.33
C GLN A 85 1.63 -68.08 63.73
N LEU A 86 1.02 -68.79 62.77
CA LEU A 86 0.34 -70.07 63.01
C LEU A 86 1.32 -71.17 63.47
N MET A 87 2.51 -71.23 62.87
CA MET A 87 3.58 -72.15 63.29
C MET A 87 4.02 -71.87 64.74
N ALA A 88 4.25 -70.60 65.07
CA ALA A 88 4.66 -70.19 66.41
C ALA A 88 3.56 -70.43 67.46
N ASP A 89 2.29 -70.19 67.10
CA ASP A 89 1.15 -70.41 67.98
C ASP A 89 0.88 -71.91 68.21
N PHE A 90 1.12 -72.77 67.21
CA PHE A 90 1.06 -74.22 67.35
C PHE A 90 2.24 -74.78 68.18
N GLN A 91 3.48 -74.34 67.91
CA GLN A 91 4.67 -74.73 68.68
C GLN A 91 4.59 -74.30 70.16
N ALA A 92 3.93 -73.17 70.43
CA ALA A 92 3.63 -72.70 71.79
C ALA A 92 2.41 -73.38 72.43
N GLY A 93 1.74 -74.32 71.74
CA GLY A 93 0.56 -75.04 72.22
C GLY A 93 -0.70 -74.18 72.39
N ARG A 94 -0.71 -72.96 71.83
CA ARG A 94 -1.83 -72.00 71.93
C ARG A 94 -3.00 -72.34 71.01
N VAL A 95 -2.77 -73.16 69.99
CA VAL A 95 -3.78 -73.59 69.00
C VAL A 95 -3.71 -75.11 68.83
N THR A 96 -4.85 -75.80 68.91
CA THR A 96 -4.93 -77.25 68.67
C THR A 96 -4.94 -77.56 67.18
N LYS A 97 -4.58 -78.79 66.79
CA LYS A 97 -4.56 -79.23 65.39
C LYS A 97 -5.92 -79.01 64.68
N GLU A 98 -7.04 -79.29 65.35
CA GLU A 98 -8.39 -79.11 64.79
C GLU A 98 -8.72 -77.64 64.58
N ARG A 99 -8.32 -76.77 65.53
CA ARG A 99 -8.57 -75.34 65.42
C ARG A 99 -7.71 -74.69 64.35
N MET A 100 -6.49 -75.20 64.15
CA MET A 100 -5.59 -74.73 63.12
C MET A 100 -6.11 -75.02 61.71
N ILE A 101 -6.70 -76.21 61.48
CA ILE A 101 -7.35 -76.55 60.19
C ILE A 101 -8.46 -75.55 59.85
N ILE A 102 -9.32 -75.20 60.83
CA ILE A 102 -10.40 -74.23 60.62
C ILE A 102 -9.85 -72.86 60.25
N ILE A 103 -8.81 -72.39 60.94
CA ILE A 103 -8.18 -71.09 60.66
C ILE A 103 -7.53 -71.11 59.27
N ILE A 104 -6.89 -72.21 58.89
CA ILE A 104 -6.28 -72.37 57.56
C ILE A 104 -7.33 -72.34 56.45
N ILE A 105 -8.44 -73.09 56.59
CA ILE A 105 -9.53 -73.06 55.61
C ILE A 105 -10.13 -71.64 55.51
N GLU A 106 -10.34 -70.97 56.65
CA GLU A 106 -10.87 -69.60 56.68
C GLU A 106 -9.90 -68.59 56.04
N ILE A 107 -8.58 -68.77 56.23
CA ILE A 107 -7.57 -67.96 55.57
C ILE A 107 -7.58 -68.23 54.06
N ILE A 108 -7.63 -69.50 53.63
CA ILE A 108 -7.67 -69.88 52.20
C ILE A 108 -8.93 -69.33 51.52
N GLU A 109 -10.09 -69.42 52.15
CA GLU A 109 -11.33 -68.83 51.62
C GLU A 109 -11.22 -67.31 51.53
N LYS A 110 -10.70 -66.64 52.57
CA LYS A 110 -10.50 -65.19 52.56
C LYS A 110 -9.46 -64.76 51.52
N THR A 111 -8.35 -65.47 51.40
CA THR A 111 -7.30 -65.17 50.42
C THR A 111 -7.80 -65.45 49.01
N GLU A 112 -8.56 -66.52 48.76
CA GLU A 112 -9.14 -66.80 47.45
C GLU A 112 -10.24 -65.79 47.07
N ILE A 113 -11.09 -65.36 48.00
CA ILE A 113 -12.07 -64.28 47.78
C ILE A 113 -11.34 -62.96 47.44
N ILE A 114 -10.28 -62.61 48.18
CA ILE A 114 -9.48 -61.40 47.91
C ILE A 114 -8.74 -61.52 46.57
N ARG A 115 -8.22 -62.71 46.24
CA ARG A 115 -7.52 -63.00 44.98
C ARG A 115 -8.47 -62.90 43.79
N GLN A 116 -9.67 -63.47 43.88
CA GLN A 116 -10.72 -63.36 42.85
C GLN A 116 -11.22 -61.92 42.69
N GLN A 117 -11.40 -61.18 43.79
CA GLN A 117 -11.79 -59.76 43.73
C GLN A 117 -10.66 -58.84 43.23
N GLY A 118 -9.39 -59.18 43.47
CA GLY A 118 -8.23 -58.40 43.07
C GLY A 118 -7.77 -58.63 41.63
N LEU A 119 -7.98 -59.83 41.07
CA LEU A 119 -7.63 -60.16 39.68
C LEU A 119 -8.64 -59.65 38.65
N ALA A 120 -9.92 -59.50 39.04
CA ALA A 120 -11.01 -59.21 38.11
C ALA A 120 -11.46 -57.74 38.06
N SER A 121 -10.85 -56.85 38.84
CA SER A 121 -11.25 -55.44 38.91
C SER A 121 -10.10 -54.46 38.77
N TYR A 122 -10.33 -53.35 38.07
CA TYR A 122 -9.38 -52.25 37.89
C TYR A 122 -10.01 -50.93 38.30
N ASP A 123 -9.30 -50.15 39.10
CA ASP A 123 -9.77 -48.83 39.53
C ASP A 123 -9.56 -47.81 38.41
N TYR A 124 -10.67 -47.37 37.82
CA TYR A 124 -10.74 -46.37 36.77
C TYR A 124 -11.41 -45.11 37.30
N VAL A 125 -10.62 -44.04 37.50
CA VAL A 125 -11.09 -42.65 37.74
C VAL A 125 -12.31 -42.58 38.69
N ARG A 126 -12.13 -43.15 39.89
CA ARG A 126 -13.11 -43.23 40.99
C ARG A 126 -14.25 -44.26 40.80
N ARG A 127 -14.18 -45.12 39.79
CA ARG A 127 -15.07 -46.26 39.58
C ARG A 127 -14.26 -47.56 39.55
N ARG A 128 -14.89 -48.66 39.96
CA ARG A 128 -14.29 -49.99 39.90
C ARG A 128 -14.83 -50.68 38.65
N LEU A 129 -13.93 -50.96 37.70
CA LEU A 129 -14.24 -51.60 36.43
C LEU A 129 -14.05 -53.10 36.58
N THR A 130 -15.02 -53.91 36.20
CA THR A 130 -14.88 -55.37 36.19
C THR A 130 -14.57 -55.91 34.79
N ALA A 131 -13.99 -57.11 34.71
CA ALA A 131 -13.83 -57.82 33.43
C ALA A 131 -15.18 -58.05 32.72
N GLU A 132 -16.27 -58.20 33.49
CA GLU A 132 -17.62 -58.39 32.96
C GLU A 132 -18.13 -57.10 32.28
N ASP A 133 -17.92 -55.93 32.88
CA ASP A 133 -18.30 -54.64 32.28
C ASP A 133 -17.62 -54.41 30.92
N LEU A 134 -16.34 -54.76 30.81
CA LEU A 134 -15.56 -54.67 29.57
C LEU A 134 -16.06 -55.64 28.49
N PHE A 135 -16.46 -56.84 28.90
CA PHE A 135 -17.00 -57.86 28.00
C PHE A 135 -18.40 -57.48 27.51
N GLU A 136 -19.28 -57.01 28.39
CA GLU A 136 -20.61 -56.51 28.02
C GLU A 136 -20.54 -55.28 27.10
N ALA A 137 -19.51 -54.45 27.27
CA ALA A 137 -19.20 -53.34 26.37
C ALA A 137 -18.56 -53.78 25.04
N ARG A 138 -18.30 -55.08 24.85
CA ARG A 138 -17.55 -55.68 23.73
C ARG A 138 -16.21 -54.99 23.45
N ILE A 139 -15.59 -54.47 24.50
CA ILE A 139 -14.22 -53.93 24.43
C ILE A 139 -13.23 -55.09 24.42
N ILE A 140 -13.53 -56.13 25.21
CA ILE A 140 -12.75 -57.36 25.22
C ILE A 140 -13.46 -58.52 24.55
N SER A 141 -12.68 -59.41 23.93
CA SER A 141 -13.21 -60.62 23.29
C SER A 141 -13.64 -61.68 24.31
N LEU A 142 -14.51 -62.61 23.88
CA LEU A 142 -14.94 -63.74 24.71
C LEU A 142 -13.75 -64.62 25.13
N GLU A 143 -12.75 -64.76 24.27
CA GLU A 143 -11.52 -65.51 24.55
C GLU A 143 -10.72 -64.83 25.66
N THR A 144 -10.47 -63.52 25.54
CA THR A 144 -9.76 -62.72 26.55
C THR A 144 -10.51 -62.72 27.88
N TYR A 145 -11.84 -62.61 27.87
CA TYR A 145 -12.66 -62.68 29.09
C TYR A 145 -12.54 -64.04 29.80
N ASN A 146 -12.54 -65.15 29.04
CA ASN A 146 -12.35 -66.48 29.64
C ASN A 146 -10.95 -66.62 30.25
N LEU A 147 -9.90 -66.13 29.58
CA LEU A 147 -8.53 -66.14 30.10
C LEU A 147 -8.39 -65.29 31.38
N LEU A 148 -9.07 -64.15 31.46
CA LEU A 148 -9.14 -63.31 32.66
C LEU A 148 -9.86 -64.03 33.81
N ARG A 149 -10.97 -64.72 33.51
CA ARG A 149 -11.74 -65.50 34.49
C ARG A 149 -10.94 -66.69 35.04
N GLU A 150 -10.11 -67.30 34.21
CA GLU A 150 -9.19 -68.39 34.58
C GLU A 150 -7.94 -67.90 35.32
N GLY A 151 -7.73 -66.57 35.41
CA GLY A 151 -6.58 -65.95 36.10
C GLY A 151 -5.25 -66.11 35.37
N THR A 152 -5.28 -66.52 34.10
CA THR A 152 -4.07 -66.76 33.28
C THR A 152 -3.48 -65.47 32.70
N ARG A 153 -4.29 -64.40 32.63
CA ARG A 153 -3.89 -63.05 32.24
C ARG A 153 -4.40 -62.04 33.24
N SER A 154 -3.66 -60.95 33.43
CA SER A 154 -4.13 -59.80 34.21
C SER A 154 -5.02 -58.87 33.37
N LEU A 155 -5.91 -58.12 34.02
CA LEU A 155 -6.75 -57.12 33.32
C LEU A 155 -5.90 -56.08 32.58
N ARG A 156 -4.73 -55.71 33.13
CA ARG A 156 -3.80 -54.78 32.50
C ARG A 156 -3.25 -55.31 31.17
N GLU A 157 -2.78 -56.56 31.17
CA GLU A 157 -2.25 -57.21 29.96
C GLU A 157 -3.34 -57.40 28.90
N ALA A 158 -4.57 -57.73 29.32
CA ALA A 158 -5.72 -57.80 28.42
C ALA A 158 -6.01 -56.44 27.76
N LEU A 159 -5.98 -55.35 28.55
CA LEU A 159 -6.22 -54.01 28.04
C LEU A 159 -5.13 -53.53 27.06
N GLU A 160 -3.87 -53.93 27.29
CA GLU A 160 -2.75 -53.64 26.38
C GLU A 160 -2.87 -54.44 25.07
N ALA A 161 -3.16 -55.74 25.16
CA ALA A 161 -3.24 -56.64 24.01
C ALA A 161 -4.36 -56.28 23.02
N GLU A 162 -5.54 -55.90 23.52
CA GLU A 162 -6.68 -55.54 22.67
C GLU A 162 -6.77 -54.03 22.40
N SER A 163 -5.73 -53.26 22.76
CA SER A 163 -5.69 -51.80 22.63
C SER A 163 -6.85 -51.07 23.32
N ALA A 164 -7.48 -51.71 24.30
CA ALA A 164 -8.70 -51.27 24.96
C ALA A 164 -8.52 -49.99 25.80
N TRP A 165 -7.28 -49.58 26.07
CA TRP A 165 -6.97 -48.30 26.69
C TRP A 165 -7.55 -47.09 25.95
N CYS A 166 -7.72 -47.18 24.63
CA CYS A 166 -8.32 -46.11 23.84
C CYS A 166 -9.80 -45.89 24.17
N TYR A 167 -10.52 -46.94 24.59
CA TYR A 167 -11.92 -46.81 25.01
C TYR A 167 -12.04 -46.22 26.42
N LEU A 168 -11.14 -46.64 27.32
CA LEU A 168 -11.11 -46.15 28.70
C LEU A 168 -10.69 -44.68 28.78
N TYR A 169 -9.59 -44.29 28.13
CA TYR A 169 -9.02 -42.95 28.28
C TYR A 169 -9.14 -42.06 27.04
N GLY A 170 -9.71 -42.58 25.96
CA GLY A 170 -9.71 -41.92 24.66
C GLY A 170 -8.38 -42.08 23.91
N THR A 171 -8.40 -41.80 22.60
CA THR A 171 -7.22 -41.69 21.73
C THR A 171 -6.47 -40.35 21.90
N GLY A 172 -6.98 -39.47 22.78
CA GLY A 172 -6.43 -38.17 23.12
C GLY A 172 -7.25 -37.01 22.55
N SER A 173 -7.60 -36.05 23.41
CA SER A 173 -8.21 -34.78 23.02
C SER A 173 -7.14 -33.67 22.90
N VAL A 174 -7.50 -32.54 22.29
CA VAL A 174 -6.61 -31.35 22.24
C VAL A 174 -6.33 -30.90 23.66
N ALA A 175 -5.14 -31.17 24.18
CA ALA A 175 -4.75 -30.92 25.57
C ALA A 175 -4.40 -29.45 25.84
N GLY A 176 -3.83 -28.80 24.82
CA GLY A 176 -3.32 -27.45 24.97
C GLY A 176 -2.81 -26.89 23.66
N VAL A 177 -2.08 -25.81 23.79
CA VAL A 177 -1.48 -25.07 22.68
C VAL A 177 0.03 -25.24 22.74
N TYR A 178 0.64 -25.44 21.57
CA TYR A 178 2.08 -25.38 21.40
C TYR A 178 2.47 -24.13 20.61
N LEU A 179 3.41 -23.35 21.12
CA LEU A 179 4.01 -22.20 20.44
C LEU A 179 5.36 -22.60 19.83
N PRO A 180 5.49 -22.71 18.49
CA PRO A 180 6.75 -23.09 17.84
C PRO A 180 7.88 -22.10 18.09
N GLY A 181 7.59 -20.79 18.08
CA GLY A 181 8.61 -19.74 18.20
C GLY A 181 9.35 -19.77 19.54
N SER A 182 8.63 -20.00 20.64
CA SER A 182 9.21 -20.08 21.99
C SER A 182 9.38 -21.51 22.50
N ARG A 183 9.01 -22.53 21.72
CA ARG A 183 8.92 -23.95 22.11
C ARG A 183 8.18 -24.15 23.44
N GLN A 184 7.13 -23.36 23.67
CA GLN A 184 6.39 -23.38 24.93
C GLN A 184 5.06 -24.13 24.76
N THR A 185 4.74 -25.01 25.71
CA THR A 185 3.42 -25.61 25.87
C THR A 185 2.59 -24.78 26.84
N LEU A 186 1.33 -24.53 26.51
CA LEU A 186 0.38 -23.78 27.34
C LEU A 186 -0.92 -24.55 27.45
N SER A 187 -1.57 -24.48 28.61
CA SER A 187 -2.96 -24.94 28.73
C SER A 187 -3.88 -24.02 27.91
N ILE A 188 -5.04 -24.53 27.50
CA ILE A 188 -6.03 -23.76 26.73
C ILE A 188 -6.44 -22.48 27.48
N TYR A 189 -6.63 -22.60 28.80
CA TYR A 189 -6.99 -21.47 29.65
C TYR A 189 -5.85 -20.46 29.84
N GLN A 190 -4.59 -20.91 29.91
CA GLN A 190 -3.44 -20.01 29.92
C GLN A 190 -3.30 -19.26 28.59
N ALA A 191 -3.55 -19.93 27.47
CA ALA A 191 -3.55 -19.30 26.15
C ALA A 191 -4.67 -18.24 26.02
N LEU A 192 -5.86 -18.51 26.58
CA LEU A 192 -6.94 -17.53 26.70
C LEU A 192 -6.51 -16.30 27.51
N LYS A 193 -5.94 -16.49 28.71
CA LYS A 193 -5.47 -15.36 29.55
C LYS A 193 -4.39 -14.50 28.88
N LYS A 194 -3.55 -15.11 28.04
CA LYS A 194 -2.53 -14.40 27.26
C LYS A 194 -3.08 -13.74 25.98
N GLY A 195 -4.36 -13.90 25.68
CA GLY A 195 -4.99 -13.37 24.46
C GLY A 195 -4.54 -14.09 23.17
N LEU A 196 -4.01 -15.31 23.29
CA LEU A 196 -3.58 -16.13 22.14
C LEU A 196 -4.75 -16.90 21.51
N LEU A 197 -5.83 -17.12 22.29
CA LEU A 197 -7.08 -17.71 21.83
C LEU A 197 -8.23 -16.75 22.11
N SER A 198 -9.23 -16.73 21.22
CA SER A 198 -10.50 -16.06 21.51
C SER A 198 -11.25 -16.81 22.63
N ALA A 199 -12.07 -16.09 23.38
CA ALA A 199 -12.87 -16.67 24.47
C ALA A 199 -13.81 -17.79 23.96
N GLU A 200 -14.34 -17.63 22.75
CA GLU A 200 -15.20 -18.65 22.13
C GLU A 200 -14.42 -19.92 21.80
N VAL A 201 -13.26 -19.81 21.14
CA VAL A 201 -12.47 -20.99 20.76
C VAL A 201 -11.93 -21.73 21.97
N ALA A 202 -11.38 -20.99 22.95
CA ALA A 202 -10.89 -21.60 24.19
C ALA A 202 -12.01 -22.35 24.94
N ARG A 203 -13.21 -21.77 25.00
CA ARG A 203 -14.38 -22.41 25.62
C ARG A 203 -14.77 -23.70 24.89
N LEU A 204 -14.87 -23.67 23.57
CA LEU A 204 -15.26 -24.84 22.76
C LEU A 204 -14.29 -26.01 22.94
N LEU A 205 -12.99 -25.73 22.99
CA LEU A 205 -11.97 -26.77 23.19
C LEU A 205 -11.99 -27.33 24.62
N LEU A 206 -12.21 -26.50 25.64
CA LEU A 206 -12.36 -26.95 27.02
C LEU A 206 -13.64 -27.78 27.22
N GLU A 207 -14.74 -27.41 26.57
CA GLU A 207 -15.98 -28.20 26.57
C GLU A 207 -15.78 -29.56 25.88
N ALA A 208 -15.01 -29.60 24.79
CA ALA A 208 -14.62 -30.86 24.16
C ALA A 208 -13.82 -31.75 25.12
N GLN A 209 -12.80 -31.19 25.80
CA GLN A 209 -12.04 -31.93 26.82
C GLN A 209 -12.95 -32.51 27.91
N ALA A 210 -13.81 -31.67 28.51
CA ALA A 210 -14.75 -32.09 29.54
C ALA A 210 -15.72 -33.18 29.05
N ALA A 211 -16.22 -33.09 27.82
CA ALA A 211 -17.12 -34.07 27.23
C ALA A 211 -16.44 -35.39 26.81
N THR A 212 -15.12 -35.39 26.64
CA THR A 212 -14.32 -36.59 26.34
C THR A 212 -13.81 -37.32 27.59
N GLY A 213 -13.99 -36.72 28.78
CA GLY A 213 -13.69 -37.36 30.07
C GLY A 213 -12.95 -36.45 31.04
N PHE A 214 -11.92 -35.73 30.56
CA PHE A 214 -10.96 -35.06 31.42
C PHE A 214 -10.51 -33.72 30.86
N LEU A 215 -10.34 -32.75 31.75
CA LEU A 215 -9.51 -31.58 31.48
C LEU A 215 -8.04 -31.97 31.61
N LEU A 216 -7.26 -31.60 30.60
CA LEU A 216 -5.85 -32.00 30.50
C LEU A 216 -4.96 -30.83 30.89
N ASP A 217 -4.00 -31.09 31.79
CA ASP A 217 -2.87 -30.18 32.03
C ASP A 217 -1.68 -30.63 31.15
N PRO A 218 -1.38 -29.91 30.05
CA PRO A 218 -0.30 -30.28 29.14
C PRO A 218 1.10 -30.08 29.73
N VAL A 219 1.24 -29.33 30.83
CA VAL A 219 2.54 -29.09 31.46
C VAL A 219 2.84 -30.19 32.48
N LYS A 220 1.83 -30.62 33.24
CA LYS A 220 1.99 -31.65 34.28
C LYS A 220 1.65 -33.06 33.82
N GLY A 221 0.98 -33.21 32.67
CA GLY A 221 0.49 -34.49 32.20
C GLY A 221 -0.73 -35.02 32.98
N GLU A 222 -1.35 -34.19 33.83
CA GLU A 222 -2.47 -34.61 34.69
C GLU A 222 -3.82 -34.61 33.94
N ARG A 223 -4.71 -35.52 34.35
CA ARG A 223 -6.11 -35.59 33.94
C ARG A 223 -6.98 -35.22 35.13
N LEU A 224 -7.80 -34.20 35.00
CA LEU A 224 -8.59 -33.64 36.10
C LEU A 224 -10.08 -33.61 35.75
N THR A 225 -10.92 -33.86 36.76
CA THR A 225 -12.35 -33.52 36.70
C THR A 225 -12.55 -32.01 36.69
N VAL A 226 -13.72 -31.52 36.30
CA VAL A 226 -13.98 -30.06 36.23
C VAL A 226 -13.76 -29.38 37.58
N ASP A 227 -14.25 -29.99 38.66
CA ASP A 227 -14.08 -29.46 40.02
C ASP A 227 -12.62 -29.43 40.49
N GLU A 228 -11.83 -30.45 40.13
CA GLU A 228 -10.40 -30.50 40.46
C GLU A 228 -9.60 -29.48 39.65
N ALA A 229 -9.94 -29.31 38.36
CA ALA A 229 -9.29 -28.35 37.48
C ALA A 229 -9.47 -26.91 37.97
N VAL A 230 -10.67 -26.55 38.44
CA VAL A 230 -10.92 -25.21 39.02
C VAL A 230 -10.16 -25.05 40.35
N ARG A 231 -10.18 -26.08 41.22
CA ARG A 231 -9.45 -26.04 42.50
C ARG A 231 -7.93 -25.91 42.33
N LYS A 232 -7.36 -26.57 41.33
CA LYS A 232 -5.93 -26.50 40.97
C LYS A 232 -5.58 -25.28 40.10
N GLY A 233 -6.58 -24.49 39.69
CA GLY A 233 -6.38 -23.29 38.87
C GLY A 233 -6.02 -23.56 37.40
N LEU A 234 -6.27 -24.77 36.89
CA LEU A 234 -6.12 -25.11 35.48
C LEU A 234 -7.15 -24.34 34.62
N VAL A 235 -8.35 -24.15 35.15
CA VAL A 235 -9.44 -23.37 34.55
C VAL A 235 -10.00 -22.37 35.56
N GLY A 236 -10.46 -21.22 35.09
CA GLY A 236 -11.08 -20.19 35.93
C GLY A 236 -12.49 -20.54 36.40
N PRO A 237 -12.92 -20.01 37.55
CA PRO A 237 -14.26 -20.23 38.09
C PRO A 237 -15.37 -19.74 37.13
N GLU A 238 -15.07 -18.78 36.25
CA GLU A 238 -16.03 -18.24 35.27
C GLU A 238 -16.49 -19.25 34.21
N LEU A 239 -15.75 -20.35 34.03
CA LEU A 239 -16.12 -21.43 33.11
C LEU A 239 -16.70 -22.66 33.82
N HIS A 240 -16.75 -22.66 35.17
CA HIS A 240 -17.12 -23.84 35.97
C HIS A 240 -18.49 -24.42 35.59
N ASP A 241 -19.57 -23.61 35.64
CA ASP A 241 -20.93 -24.07 35.34
C ASP A 241 -21.07 -24.65 33.92
N ARG A 242 -20.40 -24.02 32.95
CA ARG A 242 -20.46 -24.47 31.55
C ARG A 242 -19.69 -25.77 31.33
N LEU A 243 -18.49 -25.88 31.91
CA LEU A 243 -17.71 -27.10 31.80
C LEU A 243 -18.35 -28.26 32.57
N LEU A 244 -18.99 -27.99 33.71
CA LEU A 244 -19.77 -28.97 34.44
C LEU A 244 -20.97 -29.45 33.60
N SER A 245 -21.61 -28.55 32.85
CA SER A 245 -22.64 -28.93 31.88
C SER A 245 -22.10 -29.85 30.78
N ALA A 246 -20.90 -29.56 30.23
CA ALA A 246 -20.26 -30.40 29.23
C ALA A 246 -19.80 -31.77 29.81
N GLU A 247 -19.32 -31.82 31.05
CA GLU A 247 -18.94 -33.05 31.77
C GLU A 247 -20.13 -34.00 31.98
N ARG A 248 -21.38 -33.50 31.89
CA ARG A 248 -22.59 -34.36 31.86
C ARG A 248 -22.67 -35.24 30.62
N ALA A 249 -21.93 -34.93 29.56
CA ALA A 249 -21.77 -35.85 28.43
C ALA A 249 -21.07 -37.17 28.83
N VAL A 250 -20.30 -37.16 29.93
CA VAL A 250 -19.58 -38.31 30.48
C VAL A 250 -20.28 -38.88 31.70
N THR A 251 -20.73 -38.01 32.61
CA THR A 251 -21.37 -38.44 33.87
C THR A 251 -22.85 -38.79 33.71
N GLY A 252 -23.49 -38.31 32.64
CA GLY A 252 -24.89 -38.55 32.29
C GLY A 252 -25.82 -37.38 32.57
N TYR A 253 -26.87 -37.27 31.77
CA TYR A 253 -27.95 -36.32 31.99
C TYR A 253 -29.02 -37.00 32.83
N ARG A 254 -29.48 -36.35 33.92
CA ARG A 254 -30.68 -36.83 34.62
C ARG A 254 -31.91 -36.42 33.83
N ASP A 255 -32.72 -37.40 33.45
CA ASP A 255 -34.03 -37.16 32.86
C ASP A 255 -35.01 -36.69 33.96
N PRO A 256 -35.60 -35.49 33.85
CA PRO A 256 -36.54 -34.96 34.85
C PRO A 256 -37.77 -35.85 35.08
N TYR A 257 -38.13 -36.70 34.11
CA TYR A 257 -39.35 -37.52 34.19
C TYR A 257 -39.10 -38.92 34.75
N THR A 258 -37.91 -39.49 34.52
CA THR A 258 -37.59 -40.87 34.92
C THR A 258 -36.54 -40.94 36.02
N GLU A 259 -35.88 -39.83 36.34
CA GLU A 259 -34.69 -39.73 37.21
C GLU A 259 -33.50 -40.61 36.77
N GLN A 260 -33.60 -41.28 35.62
CA GLN A 260 -32.55 -42.11 35.09
C GLN A 260 -31.45 -41.26 34.45
N THR A 261 -30.22 -41.75 34.51
CA THR A 261 -29.09 -41.18 33.79
C THR A 261 -29.13 -41.64 32.34
N ILE A 262 -29.26 -40.67 31.42
CA ILE A 262 -29.32 -40.90 29.98
C ILE A 262 -28.07 -40.36 29.29
N SER A 263 -27.78 -40.88 28.10
CA SER A 263 -26.63 -40.47 27.29
C SER A 263 -26.84 -39.10 26.63
N LEU A 264 -25.74 -38.51 26.15
CA LEU A 264 -25.75 -37.22 25.45
C LEU A 264 -26.73 -37.21 24.25
N PHE A 265 -26.73 -38.27 23.44
CA PHE A 265 -27.63 -38.40 22.30
C PHE A 265 -29.11 -38.51 22.71
N GLN A 266 -29.39 -39.26 23.79
CA GLN A 266 -30.75 -39.36 24.32
C GLN A 266 -31.23 -38.04 24.92
N ALA A 267 -30.34 -37.30 25.59
CA ALA A 267 -30.61 -35.97 26.10
C ALA A 267 -30.91 -34.98 24.96
N MET A 268 -30.19 -35.07 23.84
CA MET A 268 -30.45 -34.30 22.62
C MET A 268 -31.84 -34.61 22.03
N LYS A 269 -32.23 -35.88 21.95
CA LYS A 269 -33.56 -36.28 21.45
C LYS A 269 -34.70 -35.88 22.38
N LYS A 270 -34.42 -35.72 23.68
CA LYS A 270 -35.36 -35.22 24.69
C LYS A 270 -35.29 -33.71 24.91
N GLU A 271 -34.52 -32.99 24.07
CA GLU A 271 -34.36 -31.53 24.14
C GLU A 271 -33.84 -30.99 25.49
N LEU A 272 -33.11 -31.82 26.26
CA LEU A 272 -32.47 -31.39 27.51
C LEU A 272 -31.19 -30.56 27.26
N ILE A 273 -30.65 -30.64 26.05
CA ILE A 273 -29.48 -29.91 25.57
C ILE A 273 -29.76 -29.42 24.13
N PRO A 274 -29.32 -28.21 23.74
CA PRO A 274 -29.46 -27.73 22.38
C PRO A 274 -28.78 -28.67 21.37
N THR A 275 -29.41 -28.91 20.23
CA THR A 275 -28.92 -29.85 19.22
C THR A 275 -27.53 -29.50 18.71
N GLU A 276 -27.23 -28.21 18.48
CA GLU A 276 -25.89 -27.78 18.02
C GLU A 276 -24.79 -28.08 19.04
N GLU A 277 -25.09 -27.91 20.34
CA GLU A 277 -24.14 -28.21 21.41
C GLU A 277 -23.94 -29.72 21.54
N ALA A 278 -25.02 -30.49 21.50
CA ALA A 278 -24.93 -31.95 21.58
C ALA A 278 -24.18 -32.56 20.39
N LEU A 279 -24.43 -32.12 19.16
CA LEU A 279 -23.71 -32.59 17.97
C LEU A 279 -22.22 -32.28 18.06
N ARG A 280 -21.85 -31.09 18.56
CA ARG A 280 -20.45 -30.73 18.78
C ARG A 280 -19.76 -31.65 19.79
N LEU A 281 -20.41 -31.92 20.93
CA LEU A 281 -19.84 -32.81 21.95
C LEU A 281 -19.78 -34.27 21.47
N LEU A 282 -20.74 -34.72 20.66
CA LEU A 282 -20.71 -36.03 20.01
C LEU A 282 -19.59 -36.15 18.98
N ASP A 283 -19.32 -35.10 18.19
CA ASP A 283 -18.17 -35.04 17.26
C ASP A 283 -16.85 -35.26 18.02
N ALA A 284 -16.67 -34.57 19.15
CA ALA A 284 -15.49 -34.76 19.99
C ALA A 284 -15.35 -36.18 20.53
N GLN A 285 -16.43 -36.76 21.09
CA GLN A 285 -16.41 -38.13 21.62
C GLN A 285 -16.07 -39.16 20.52
N LEU A 286 -16.74 -39.08 19.37
CA LEU A 286 -16.49 -39.98 18.23
C LEU A 286 -15.04 -39.91 17.76
N ALA A 287 -14.49 -38.70 17.65
CA ALA A 287 -13.11 -38.48 17.25
C ALA A 287 -12.09 -39.00 18.27
N THR A 288 -12.43 -39.04 19.57
CA THR A 288 -11.55 -39.53 20.64
C THR A 288 -11.73 -40.99 21.01
N GLY A 289 -12.52 -41.77 20.28
CA GLY A 289 -12.55 -43.23 20.42
C GLY A 289 -13.92 -43.90 20.39
N GLY A 290 -15.02 -43.15 20.50
CA GLY A 290 -16.38 -43.71 20.45
C GLY A 290 -17.42 -42.88 21.18
N ILE A 291 -18.54 -43.46 21.57
CA ILE A 291 -19.58 -42.74 22.35
C ILE A 291 -19.46 -43.12 23.81
N VAL A 292 -19.45 -42.14 24.71
CA VAL A 292 -19.29 -42.42 26.15
C VAL A 292 -20.59 -43.00 26.73
N ASP A 293 -20.47 -44.10 27.48
CA ASP A 293 -21.56 -44.63 28.30
C ASP A 293 -21.58 -43.91 29.66
N PRO A 294 -22.65 -43.18 30.01
CA PRO A 294 -22.74 -42.53 31.32
C PRO A 294 -22.63 -43.47 32.52
N ARG A 295 -23.14 -44.71 32.37
CA ARG A 295 -23.19 -45.70 33.44
C ARG A 295 -21.80 -46.21 33.79
N LEU A 296 -20.98 -46.45 32.76
CA LEU A 296 -19.66 -47.03 32.92
C LEU A 296 -18.56 -45.96 32.96
N GLY A 297 -18.73 -44.87 32.21
CA GLY A 297 -17.85 -43.70 32.20
C GLY A 297 -16.71 -43.75 31.19
N PHE A 298 -16.77 -44.69 30.22
CA PHE A 298 -15.78 -44.85 29.16
C PHE A 298 -16.44 -44.94 27.76
N HIS A 299 -15.65 -44.84 26.70
CA HIS A 299 -16.12 -44.87 25.32
C HIS A 299 -16.52 -46.27 24.89
N LEU A 300 -17.66 -46.40 24.23
CA LEU A 300 -18.14 -47.63 23.62
C LEU A 300 -17.78 -47.69 22.13
N PRO A 301 -17.49 -48.89 21.61
CA PRO A 301 -17.44 -49.13 20.18
C PRO A 301 -18.78 -48.74 19.50
N LEU A 302 -18.69 -48.27 18.25
CA LEU A 302 -19.83 -47.73 17.49
C LEU A 302 -21.02 -48.72 17.41
N GLU A 303 -20.73 -49.99 17.16
CA GLU A 303 -21.76 -51.03 17.06
C GLU A 303 -22.53 -51.24 18.36
N VAL A 304 -21.85 -51.11 19.50
CA VAL A 304 -22.47 -51.22 20.83
C VAL A 304 -23.26 -49.96 21.13
N ALA A 305 -22.76 -48.78 20.72
CA ALA A 305 -23.48 -47.52 20.86
C ALA A 305 -24.81 -47.53 20.10
N TYR A 306 -24.86 -48.12 18.90
CA TYR A 306 -26.11 -48.32 18.16
C TYR A 306 -27.08 -49.28 18.87
N GLN A 307 -26.58 -50.41 19.36
CA GLN A 307 -27.41 -51.39 20.10
C GLN A 307 -28.02 -50.81 21.37
N ARG A 308 -27.27 -49.95 22.08
CA ARG A 308 -27.73 -49.26 23.30
C ARG A 308 -28.56 -48.00 23.01
N GLY A 309 -28.72 -47.62 21.74
CA GLY A 309 -29.46 -46.41 21.34
C GLY A 309 -28.79 -45.11 21.78
N TYR A 310 -27.47 -45.12 21.94
CA TYR A 310 -26.66 -43.95 22.29
C TYR A 310 -26.18 -43.17 21.06
N LEU A 311 -26.41 -43.71 19.87
CA LEU A 311 -26.24 -43.02 18.59
C LEU A 311 -27.21 -43.66 17.59
N ASN A 312 -27.61 -42.93 16.55
CA ASN A 312 -28.28 -43.51 15.39
C ASN A 312 -27.42 -43.30 14.14
N LYS A 313 -27.73 -44.06 13.09
CA LYS A 313 -26.97 -44.01 11.83
C LYS A 313 -27.01 -42.62 11.19
N ASP A 314 -28.17 -41.96 11.16
CA ASP A 314 -28.31 -40.63 10.54
C ASP A 314 -27.40 -39.57 11.20
N THR A 315 -27.32 -39.55 12.54
CA THR A 315 -26.44 -38.60 13.24
C THR A 315 -24.98 -39.00 13.12
N HIS A 316 -24.66 -40.30 13.05
CA HIS A 316 -23.31 -40.71 12.75
C HIS A 316 -22.86 -40.27 11.36
N ASP A 317 -23.70 -40.45 10.33
CA ASP A 317 -23.39 -40.07 8.96
C ASP A 317 -23.15 -38.55 8.84
N GLN A 318 -23.93 -37.73 9.55
CA GLN A 318 -23.71 -36.26 9.64
C GLN A 318 -22.37 -35.86 10.26
N LEU A 319 -21.88 -36.65 11.22
CA LEU A 319 -20.63 -36.41 11.95
C LEU A 319 -19.40 -37.05 11.26
N SER A 320 -19.62 -38.06 10.44
CA SER A 320 -18.58 -38.79 9.70
C SER A 320 -18.02 -37.97 8.53
N GLU A 321 -16.75 -38.20 8.16
CA GLU A 321 -16.12 -37.42 7.09
C GLU A 321 -16.64 -37.79 5.69
N PRO A 322 -17.05 -36.81 4.84
CA PRO A 322 -17.00 -35.35 5.04
C PRO A 322 -18.11 -34.83 5.95
N SER A 323 -17.73 -34.33 7.14
CA SER A 323 -18.69 -33.95 8.18
C SER A 323 -19.44 -32.67 7.83
N GLU A 324 -20.75 -32.69 8.02
CA GLU A 324 -21.62 -31.51 7.94
C GLU A 324 -21.46 -30.61 9.17
N VAL A 325 -21.01 -31.20 10.29
CA VAL A 325 -20.84 -30.53 11.58
C VAL A 325 -19.40 -30.04 11.71
N ARG A 326 -19.17 -28.78 11.34
CA ARG A 326 -17.87 -28.08 11.46
C ARG A 326 -17.90 -27.04 12.57
N SER A 327 -18.05 -27.51 13.81
CA SER A 327 -18.30 -26.67 14.96
C SER A 327 -17.05 -26.14 15.66
N TYR A 328 -15.86 -26.63 15.31
CA TYR A 328 -14.59 -26.19 15.89
C TYR A 328 -13.90 -25.21 14.95
N VAL A 329 -13.19 -24.24 15.50
CA VAL A 329 -12.44 -23.25 14.73
C VAL A 329 -10.96 -23.45 14.99
N ASP A 330 -10.17 -23.55 13.93
CA ASP A 330 -8.72 -23.50 14.04
C ASP A 330 -8.28 -22.05 14.34
N PRO A 331 -7.71 -21.77 15.52
CA PRO A 331 -7.35 -20.40 15.91
C PRO A 331 -6.22 -19.79 15.06
N SER A 332 -5.51 -20.57 14.26
CA SER A 332 -4.46 -20.08 13.36
C SER A 332 -4.98 -19.66 11.99
N THR A 333 -6.04 -20.32 11.48
CA THR A 333 -6.58 -20.11 10.13
C THR A 333 -8.00 -19.53 10.11
N ASP A 334 -8.68 -19.48 11.26
CA ASP A 334 -10.10 -19.13 11.43
C ASP A 334 -11.04 -20.04 10.61
N GLU A 335 -10.55 -21.21 10.19
CA GLU A 335 -11.32 -22.19 9.44
C GLU A 335 -12.20 -23.03 10.38
N ARG A 336 -13.45 -23.27 9.97
CA ARG A 336 -14.38 -24.17 10.66
C ARG A 336 -14.13 -25.62 10.25
N LEU A 337 -13.85 -26.48 11.23
CA LEU A 337 -13.45 -27.87 11.09
C LEU A 337 -14.31 -28.80 11.96
N SER A 338 -14.32 -30.08 11.60
CA SER A 338 -14.71 -31.16 12.53
C SER A 338 -13.61 -31.36 13.58
N TYR A 339 -13.95 -31.99 14.71
CA TYR A 339 -12.95 -32.29 15.74
C TYR A 339 -11.89 -33.26 15.21
N THR A 340 -12.27 -34.22 14.36
CA THR A 340 -11.33 -35.15 13.72
C THR A 340 -10.30 -34.42 12.87
N GLN A 341 -10.73 -33.44 12.07
CA GLN A 341 -9.82 -32.59 11.27
C GLN A 341 -8.90 -31.74 12.16
N LEU A 342 -9.42 -31.22 13.26
CA LEU A 342 -8.63 -30.45 14.22
C LEU A 342 -7.55 -31.31 14.90
N LEU A 343 -7.87 -32.54 15.31
CA LEU A 343 -6.91 -33.47 15.90
C LEU A 343 -5.78 -33.82 14.92
N ARG A 344 -6.07 -33.94 13.61
CA ARG A 344 -5.04 -34.17 12.58
C ARG A 344 -4.05 -33.01 12.44
N ARG A 345 -4.44 -31.79 12.81
CA ARG A 345 -3.55 -30.61 12.85
C ARG A 345 -2.73 -30.51 14.13
N CYS A 346 -3.08 -31.28 15.16
CA CYS A 346 -2.36 -31.27 16.43
C CYS A 346 -1.06 -32.08 16.33
N ARG A 347 -0.02 -31.61 17.03
CA ARG A 347 1.22 -32.36 17.23
C ARG A 347 1.12 -33.19 18.51
N ARG A 348 1.79 -34.34 18.55
CA ARG A 348 2.02 -35.05 19.82
C ARG A 348 3.23 -34.45 20.51
N ASP A 349 3.13 -34.25 21.81
CA ASP A 349 4.25 -33.88 22.65
C ASP A 349 5.12 -35.11 22.96
N ASP A 350 6.43 -35.00 22.79
CA ASP A 350 7.35 -36.15 22.89
C ASP A 350 7.49 -36.66 24.33
N GLY A 351 7.25 -35.81 25.34
CA GLY A 351 7.32 -36.17 26.75
C GLY A 351 6.03 -36.74 27.31
N THR A 352 4.90 -36.09 27.03
CA THR A 352 3.59 -36.45 27.62
C THR A 352 2.69 -37.28 26.69
N GLY A 353 3.02 -37.36 25.40
CA GLY A 353 2.17 -38.02 24.39
C GLY A 353 0.86 -37.28 24.10
N GLN A 354 0.63 -36.11 24.71
CA GLN A 354 -0.61 -35.35 24.57
C GLN A 354 -0.67 -34.58 23.24
N LEU A 355 -1.88 -34.35 22.73
CA LEU A 355 -2.10 -33.60 21.50
C LEU A 355 -2.13 -32.10 21.79
N LEU A 356 -1.20 -31.37 21.19
CA LEU A 356 -1.10 -29.92 21.32
C LEU A 356 -1.41 -29.28 19.96
N LEU A 357 -2.31 -28.31 19.98
CA LEU A 357 -2.62 -27.51 18.80
C LEU A 357 -1.47 -26.53 18.55
N PRO A 358 -0.73 -26.64 17.44
CA PRO A 358 0.31 -25.68 17.14
C PRO A 358 -0.36 -24.34 16.82
N LEU A 359 -0.24 -23.39 17.74
CA LEU A 359 -0.40 -21.99 17.37
C LEU A 359 0.93 -21.59 16.77
N SER A 360 1.03 -21.65 15.44
CA SER A 360 1.96 -20.76 14.75
C SER A 360 1.74 -19.37 15.37
N ASP A 361 2.81 -18.67 15.75
CA ASP A 361 2.70 -17.26 16.11
C ASP A 361 2.21 -16.51 14.87
N ALA A 362 0.91 -16.60 14.60
CA ALA A 362 0.13 -15.72 13.78
C ALA A 362 -0.19 -14.46 14.59
N ARG A 363 0.73 -14.04 15.45
CA ARG A 363 1.21 -12.66 15.34
C ARG A 363 1.67 -12.53 13.90
N LYS A 364 0.71 -12.24 13.02
CA LYS A 364 0.82 -12.05 11.57
C LYS A 364 2.28 -11.82 11.26
N LEU A 365 2.98 -12.77 10.64
CA LEU A 365 4.37 -12.58 10.25
C LEU A 365 4.38 -11.33 9.37
N THR A 366 4.68 -10.20 10.00
CA THR A 366 4.43 -8.89 9.43
C THR A 366 5.73 -8.26 9.07
N PHE A 367 5.79 -7.78 7.85
CA PHE A 367 6.92 -7.06 7.32
C PHE A 367 6.64 -5.56 7.44
N ARG A 368 7.66 -4.78 7.75
CA ARG A 368 7.52 -3.32 7.77
C ARG A 368 7.46 -2.81 6.33
N GLY A 369 6.33 -2.21 5.96
CA GLY A 369 6.16 -1.48 4.71
C GLY A 369 6.51 0.00 4.83
N LEU A 370 6.02 0.80 3.88
CA LEU A 370 6.27 2.25 3.82
C LEU A 370 5.60 3.03 4.98
N ARG A 371 4.40 2.64 5.38
CA ARG A 371 3.58 3.31 6.41
C ARG A 371 2.83 2.32 7.32
N LYS A 372 2.63 1.08 6.87
CA LYS A 372 1.93 0.02 7.62
C LYS A 372 2.78 -1.25 7.73
N GLN A 373 2.34 -2.16 8.59
CA GLN A 373 2.84 -3.53 8.64
C GLN A 373 2.05 -4.39 7.66
N ILE A 374 2.76 -5.16 6.83
CA ILE A 374 2.20 -5.98 5.74
C ILE A 374 2.20 -7.43 6.19
N THR A 375 1.10 -8.13 6.01
CA THR A 375 0.98 -9.54 6.36
C THR A 375 1.62 -10.44 5.31
N MET A 376 2.18 -11.58 5.73
CA MET A 376 2.75 -12.59 4.82
C MET A 376 1.73 -13.04 3.74
N GLU A 377 0.46 -13.21 4.10
CA GLU A 377 -0.60 -13.59 3.16
C GLU A 377 -0.80 -12.55 2.04
N GLU A 378 -0.57 -11.27 2.35
CA GLU A 378 -0.68 -10.19 1.37
C GLU A 378 0.54 -10.16 0.44
N LEU A 379 1.74 -10.47 0.95
CA LEU A 379 2.93 -10.63 0.11
C LEU A 379 2.80 -11.78 -0.88
N VAL A 380 2.15 -12.88 -0.47
CA VAL A 380 1.84 -14.00 -1.37
C VAL A 380 0.76 -13.60 -2.39
N ARG A 381 -0.33 -12.94 -1.94
CA ARG A 381 -1.41 -12.47 -2.83
C ARG A 381 -0.91 -11.44 -3.85
N SER A 382 0.06 -10.62 -3.48
CA SER A 382 0.71 -9.65 -4.36
C SER A 382 1.82 -10.26 -5.23
N GLN A 383 2.03 -11.58 -5.19
CA GLN A 383 3.09 -12.29 -5.94
C GLN A 383 4.49 -11.72 -5.69
N VAL A 384 4.69 -11.08 -4.54
CA VAL A 384 6.00 -10.58 -4.07
C VAL A 384 6.76 -11.69 -3.36
N MET A 385 6.04 -12.61 -2.71
CA MET A 385 6.59 -13.79 -2.05
C MET A 385 5.96 -15.06 -2.64
N ASP A 386 6.79 -16.07 -2.91
CA ASP A 386 6.31 -17.38 -3.36
C ASP A 386 5.71 -18.19 -2.21
N GLU A 387 4.71 -19.02 -2.52
CA GLU A 387 4.07 -19.91 -1.53
C GLU A 387 5.09 -20.84 -0.85
N ALA A 388 6.10 -21.31 -1.58
CA ALA A 388 7.16 -22.15 -1.03
C ALA A 388 8.01 -21.42 0.02
N THR A 389 8.38 -20.16 -0.22
CA THR A 389 9.14 -19.35 0.74
C THR A 389 8.29 -18.99 1.95
N ALA A 390 7.00 -18.72 1.76
CA ALA A 390 6.05 -18.51 2.84
C ALA A 390 5.92 -19.73 3.76
N LEU A 391 5.87 -20.94 3.18
CA LEU A 391 5.86 -22.20 3.93
C LEU A 391 7.16 -22.40 4.72
N GLN A 392 8.32 -22.19 4.09
CA GLN A 392 9.62 -22.28 4.77
C GLN A 392 9.74 -21.30 5.93
N LEU A 393 9.20 -20.08 5.79
CA LEU A 393 9.17 -19.09 6.85
C LEU A 393 8.22 -19.50 7.99
N ARG A 394 7.06 -20.07 7.65
CA ARG A 394 6.08 -20.58 8.63
C ARG A 394 6.63 -21.77 9.43
N GLU A 395 7.42 -22.61 8.77
CA GLU A 395 8.09 -23.78 9.37
C GLU A 395 9.38 -23.40 10.12
N GLY A 396 9.83 -22.14 10.02
CA GLY A 396 11.02 -21.64 10.70
C GLY A 396 12.35 -22.09 10.09
N LEU A 397 12.34 -22.58 8.85
CA LEU A 397 13.53 -22.98 8.10
C LEU A 397 14.33 -21.77 7.58
N THR A 398 13.64 -20.65 7.34
CA THR A 398 14.23 -19.39 6.91
C THR A 398 13.92 -18.29 7.92
N SER A 399 14.82 -17.31 8.06
CA SER A 399 14.64 -16.20 9.01
C SER A 399 13.87 -15.04 8.38
N ILE A 400 13.12 -14.28 9.19
CA ILE A 400 12.40 -13.08 8.74
C ILE A 400 13.38 -12.05 8.14
N GLU A 401 14.58 -11.93 8.69
CA GLU A 401 15.61 -10.99 8.24
C GLU A 401 16.12 -11.31 6.83
N GLU A 402 16.34 -12.60 6.55
CA GLU A 402 16.77 -13.08 5.24
C GLU A 402 15.68 -12.86 4.18
N VAL A 403 14.43 -13.19 4.50
CA VAL A 403 13.29 -12.92 3.62
C VAL A 403 13.08 -11.42 3.42
N THR A 404 13.22 -10.60 4.48
CA THR A 404 13.11 -9.13 4.39
C THR A 404 14.18 -8.54 3.47
N LYS A 405 15.41 -9.07 3.50
CA LYS A 405 16.50 -8.62 2.64
C LYS A 405 16.21 -8.91 1.17
N ASN A 406 15.67 -10.09 0.87
CA ASN A 406 15.28 -10.47 -0.50
C ASN A 406 14.10 -9.63 -1.00
N LEU A 407 13.15 -9.29 -0.11
CA LEU A 407 11.95 -8.52 -0.43
C LEU A 407 12.12 -7.00 -0.26
N GLN A 408 13.31 -6.51 0.09
CA GLN A 408 13.56 -5.11 0.42
C GLN A 408 13.13 -4.15 -0.71
N LYS A 409 13.34 -4.57 -1.97
CA LYS A 409 12.90 -3.84 -3.17
C LYS A 409 11.39 -3.55 -3.17
N PHE A 410 10.57 -4.47 -2.67
CA PHE A 410 9.12 -4.33 -2.68
C PHE A 410 8.57 -3.72 -1.38
N LEU A 411 9.21 -3.99 -0.25
CA LEU A 411 8.79 -3.47 1.05
C LEU A 411 9.09 -1.97 1.19
N GLU A 412 10.34 -1.57 0.93
CA GLU A 412 10.81 -0.20 1.11
C GLU A 412 11.23 0.49 -0.19
N GLY A 413 11.57 -0.28 -1.22
CA GLY A 413 12.08 0.24 -2.49
C GLY A 413 13.59 0.14 -2.64
N THR A 414 14.05 0.31 -3.87
CA THR A 414 15.46 0.65 -4.12
C THR A 414 15.71 2.12 -3.78
N SER A 415 16.98 2.43 -3.58
CA SER A 415 17.44 3.78 -3.25
C SER A 415 17.03 4.77 -4.33
N CYS A 416 16.22 5.77 -3.99
CA CYS A 416 15.93 6.91 -4.86
C CYS A 416 17.12 7.89 -4.86
N ILE A 417 17.10 8.90 -5.74
CA ILE A 417 18.11 9.98 -5.73
C ILE A 417 17.99 10.74 -4.40
N ALA A 418 18.82 10.38 -3.43
CA ALA A 418 18.75 10.81 -2.04
C ALA A 418 19.30 12.23 -1.84
N GLY A 419 20.21 12.63 -2.71
CA GLY A 419 20.90 13.91 -2.59
C GLY A 419 21.95 14.08 -3.66
N VAL A 420 22.92 14.92 -3.33
CA VAL A 420 23.88 15.46 -4.28
C VAL A 420 25.28 15.21 -3.75
N PHE A 421 26.17 14.76 -4.63
CA PHE A 421 27.58 14.63 -4.33
C PHE A 421 28.37 15.68 -5.09
N VAL A 422 29.00 16.62 -4.39
CA VAL A 422 29.77 17.69 -5.04
C VAL A 422 31.18 17.18 -5.29
N ASP A 423 31.56 17.00 -6.57
CA ASP A 423 32.82 16.34 -6.93
C ASP A 423 34.07 17.08 -6.46
N ALA A 424 34.00 18.42 -6.37
CA ALA A 424 35.13 19.26 -6.00
C ALA A 424 35.42 19.25 -4.49
N THR A 425 34.38 19.34 -3.67
CA THR A 425 34.50 19.35 -2.20
C THR A 425 34.42 17.96 -1.60
N LYS A 426 34.00 16.97 -2.39
CA LYS A 426 33.65 15.60 -1.95
C LYS A 426 32.61 15.59 -0.83
N GLU A 427 31.80 16.65 -0.73
CA GLU A 427 30.71 16.77 0.22
C GLU A 427 29.43 16.09 -0.32
N ARG A 428 28.73 15.40 0.58
CA ARG A 428 27.36 14.92 0.36
C ARG A 428 26.39 15.93 0.93
N LEU A 429 25.43 16.39 0.13
CA LEU A 429 24.45 17.40 0.53
C LEU A 429 23.04 16.89 0.27
N SER A 430 22.10 17.29 1.12
CA SER A 430 20.68 17.11 0.80
C SER A 430 20.29 17.99 -0.39
N VAL A 431 19.24 17.59 -1.13
CA VAL A 431 18.75 18.34 -2.30
C VAL A 431 18.42 19.79 -1.92
N TYR A 432 17.77 20.00 -0.78
CA TYR A 432 17.41 21.32 -0.30
C TYR A 432 18.62 22.17 0.13
N GLN A 433 19.64 21.56 0.75
CA GLN A 433 20.89 22.25 1.08
C GLN A 433 21.66 22.65 -0.19
N ALA A 434 21.71 21.77 -1.19
CA ALA A 434 22.32 22.07 -2.48
C ALA A 434 21.60 23.24 -3.18
N MET A 435 20.27 23.31 -3.06
CA MET A 435 19.48 24.45 -3.54
C MET A 435 19.81 25.75 -2.79
N LYS A 436 19.88 25.74 -1.45
CA LYS A 436 20.24 26.94 -0.66
C LYS A 436 21.66 27.42 -0.91
N LYS A 437 22.58 26.50 -1.20
CA LYS A 437 23.95 26.81 -1.64
C LYS A 437 24.03 27.27 -3.12
N GLY A 438 22.91 27.24 -3.86
CA GLY A 438 22.85 27.65 -5.26
C GLY A 438 23.49 26.69 -6.26
N ILE A 439 23.77 25.45 -5.84
CA ILE A 439 24.39 24.42 -6.68
C ILE A 439 23.35 23.84 -7.66
N ILE A 440 22.11 23.67 -7.19
CA ILE A 440 20.96 23.24 -8.00
C ILE A 440 19.92 24.35 -8.05
N ARG A 441 19.26 24.51 -9.21
CA ARG A 441 18.16 25.47 -9.37
C ARG A 441 16.94 25.05 -8.54
N PRO A 442 16.14 25.99 -8.00
CA PRO A 442 14.97 25.66 -7.20
C PRO A 442 13.95 24.74 -7.89
N GLY A 443 13.77 24.87 -9.22
CA GLY A 443 12.91 23.98 -10.00
C GLY A 443 13.36 22.53 -9.92
N THR A 444 14.58 22.22 -10.36
CA THR A 444 15.15 20.87 -10.33
C THR A 444 15.21 20.28 -8.92
N ALA A 445 15.54 21.10 -7.92
CA ALA A 445 15.54 20.67 -6.52
C ALA A 445 14.15 20.24 -6.04
N PHE A 446 13.12 20.98 -6.44
CA PHE A 446 11.74 20.68 -6.09
C PHE A 446 11.27 19.35 -6.71
N GLU A 447 11.58 19.10 -7.98
CA GLU A 447 11.20 17.86 -8.69
C GLU A 447 11.82 16.61 -8.05
N LEU A 448 13.09 16.70 -7.65
CA LEU A 448 13.77 15.62 -6.93
C LEU A 448 13.16 15.37 -5.55
N LEU A 449 12.79 16.43 -4.82
CA LEU A 449 12.12 16.30 -3.52
C LEU A 449 10.71 15.71 -3.65
N GLU A 450 9.97 16.06 -4.71
CA GLU A 450 8.66 15.45 -5.01
C GLU A 450 8.82 13.95 -5.31
N ALA A 451 9.83 13.57 -6.09
CA ALA A 451 10.12 12.16 -6.35
C ALA A 451 10.47 11.39 -5.06
N GLN A 452 11.22 11.99 -4.14
CA GLN A 452 11.50 11.39 -2.83
C GLN A 452 10.21 11.18 -2.01
N ALA A 453 9.38 12.22 -1.91
CA ALA A 453 8.10 12.13 -1.19
C ALA A 453 7.16 11.06 -1.79
N ALA A 454 7.10 10.97 -3.12
CA ALA A 454 6.24 10.01 -3.83
C ALA A 454 6.77 8.57 -3.85
N THR A 455 8.06 8.36 -3.57
CA THR A 455 8.69 7.03 -3.44
C THR A 455 8.73 6.52 -2.00
N GLY A 456 8.35 7.38 -1.04
CA GLY A 456 8.01 6.99 0.32
C GLY A 456 8.62 7.87 1.40
N TYR A 457 9.79 8.48 1.18
CA TYR A 457 10.49 9.20 2.24
C TYR A 457 11.32 10.35 1.69
N VAL A 458 11.39 11.45 2.45
CA VAL A 458 12.40 12.48 2.25
C VAL A 458 13.69 12.02 2.93
N ILE A 459 14.79 12.01 2.18
CA ILE A 459 16.04 11.41 2.66
C ILE A 459 17.03 12.50 3.10
N ASP A 460 17.62 12.30 4.28
CA ASP A 460 18.83 13.01 4.67
C ASP A 460 20.06 12.16 4.34
N PRO A 461 20.82 12.47 3.27
CA PRO A 461 21.98 11.67 2.85
C PRO A 461 23.17 11.77 3.81
N ILE A 462 23.17 12.73 4.74
CA ILE A 462 24.27 12.91 5.70
C ILE A 462 24.12 11.94 6.87
N LYS A 463 22.89 11.84 7.41
CA LYS A 463 22.57 10.97 8.55
C LYS A 463 22.01 9.60 8.13
N GLY A 464 21.69 9.41 6.86
CA GLY A 464 21.02 8.20 6.36
C GLY A 464 19.59 8.04 6.86
N LEU A 465 18.91 9.15 7.22
CA LEU A 465 17.57 9.10 7.77
C LEU A 465 16.52 9.14 6.65
N LYS A 466 15.50 8.28 6.78
CA LYS A 466 14.28 8.29 5.98
C LYS A 466 13.17 8.94 6.80
N LEU A 467 12.65 10.09 6.35
CA LEU A 467 11.71 10.91 7.10
C LEU A 467 10.40 11.10 6.32
N THR A 468 9.29 11.27 7.04
CA THR A 468 8.05 11.80 6.45
C THR A 468 8.21 13.28 6.12
N VAL A 469 7.33 13.83 5.27
CA VAL A 469 7.42 15.25 4.88
C VAL A 469 7.31 16.18 6.11
N GLU A 470 6.43 15.87 7.06
CA GLU A 470 6.27 16.67 8.27
C GLU A 470 7.51 16.64 9.18
N GLU A 471 8.14 15.47 9.32
CA GLU A 471 9.38 15.32 10.09
C GLU A 471 10.54 16.04 9.41
N ALA A 472 10.66 15.92 8.09
CA ALA A 472 11.70 16.58 7.31
C ALA A 472 11.63 18.10 7.42
N VAL A 473 10.43 18.69 7.43
CA VAL A 473 10.24 20.14 7.65
C VAL A 473 10.60 20.53 9.08
N ARG A 474 10.19 19.73 10.08
CA ARG A 474 10.50 19.98 11.50
C ARG A 474 12.01 19.95 11.78
N MET A 475 12.72 19.03 11.11
CA MET A 475 14.18 18.88 11.22
C MET A 475 14.96 19.84 10.32
N GLY A 476 14.28 20.66 9.50
CA GLY A 476 14.92 21.61 8.59
C GLY A 476 15.64 20.98 7.40
N ILE A 477 15.37 19.70 7.10
CA ILE A 477 15.86 19.03 5.89
C ILE A 477 15.18 19.61 4.65
N VAL A 478 13.93 20.04 4.80
CA VAL A 478 13.16 20.75 3.76
C VAL A 478 12.60 22.04 4.33
N GLY A 479 12.53 23.07 3.50
CA GLY A 479 11.95 24.36 3.86
C GLY A 479 10.42 24.34 3.95
N PRO A 480 9.81 25.17 4.82
CA PRO A 480 8.37 25.30 4.93
C PRO A 480 7.71 25.74 3.60
N GLU A 481 8.46 26.39 2.70
CA GLU A 481 8.00 26.79 1.37
C GLU A 481 7.52 25.64 0.47
N PHE A 482 7.99 24.41 0.74
CA PHE A 482 7.63 23.23 -0.05
C PHE A 482 6.68 22.28 0.68
N LYS A 483 6.32 22.56 1.94
CA LYS A 483 5.54 21.64 2.79
C LYS A 483 4.25 21.16 2.11
N ASP A 484 3.39 22.07 1.70
CA ASP A 484 2.05 21.71 1.19
C ASP A 484 2.14 20.95 -0.14
N LYS A 485 3.11 21.30 -0.99
CA LYS A 485 3.32 20.63 -2.27
C LYS A 485 3.88 19.22 -2.07
N LEU A 486 4.82 19.05 -1.16
CA LEU A 486 5.38 17.72 -0.86
C LEU A 486 4.39 16.82 -0.13
N LEU A 487 3.50 17.37 0.71
CA LEU A 487 2.38 16.61 1.28
C LEU A 487 1.44 16.11 0.17
N SER A 488 1.23 16.90 -0.89
CA SER A 488 0.46 16.47 -2.06
C SER A 488 1.14 15.33 -2.83
N ALA A 489 2.48 15.33 -2.90
CA ALA A 489 3.26 14.24 -3.51
C ALA A 489 3.30 12.98 -2.62
N GLU A 490 3.40 13.12 -1.30
CA GLU A 490 3.38 12.01 -0.32
C GLU A 490 2.05 11.23 -0.35
N ARG A 491 0.97 11.86 -0.83
CA ARG A 491 -0.31 11.16 -1.09
C ARG A 491 -0.21 10.09 -2.16
N ALA A 492 0.82 10.09 -3.00
CA ALA A 492 1.12 8.98 -3.90
C ALA A 492 1.45 7.67 -3.16
N VAL A 493 1.88 7.77 -1.88
CA VAL A 493 2.20 6.62 -1.02
C VAL A 493 1.06 6.34 -0.03
N THR A 494 0.46 7.38 0.54
CA THR A 494 -0.60 7.25 1.56
C THR A 494 -2.02 7.15 0.98
N GLY A 495 -2.19 7.46 -0.30
CA GLY A 495 -3.47 7.43 -1.01
C GLY A 495 -4.12 8.82 -1.16
N TYR A 496 -4.79 9.03 -2.29
CA TYR A 496 -5.61 10.21 -2.52
C TYR A 496 -7.02 9.93 -2.02
N LYS A 497 -7.59 10.81 -1.18
CA LYS A 497 -9.00 10.73 -0.83
C LYS A 497 -9.88 11.20 -2.00
N ASP A 498 -10.75 10.32 -2.49
CA ASP A 498 -11.75 10.65 -3.51
C ASP A 498 -12.85 11.54 -2.91
N PRO A 499 -13.08 12.78 -3.43
CA PRO A 499 -14.10 13.68 -2.91
C PRO A 499 -15.52 13.12 -2.93
N TYR A 500 -15.82 12.20 -3.85
CA TYR A 500 -17.18 11.67 -4.05
C TYR A 500 -17.46 10.42 -3.22
N SER A 501 -16.50 9.49 -3.15
CA SER A 501 -16.67 8.21 -2.45
C SER A 501 -16.08 8.19 -1.04
N GLY A 502 -15.20 9.14 -0.71
CA GLY A 502 -14.45 9.17 0.54
C GLY A 502 -13.39 8.08 0.69
N LYS A 503 -13.28 7.16 -0.28
CA LYS A 503 -12.29 6.07 -0.30
C LYS A 503 -10.89 6.59 -0.66
N LEU A 504 -9.88 5.85 -0.23
CA LEU A 504 -8.50 6.07 -0.67
C LEU A 504 -8.33 5.45 -2.05
N ILE A 505 -7.74 6.20 -2.98
CA ILE A 505 -7.46 5.77 -4.35
C ILE A 505 -5.97 5.98 -4.65
N SER A 506 -5.45 5.21 -5.61
CA SER A 506 -4.05 5.28 -6.02
C SER A 506 -3.72 6.56 -6.79
N LEU A 507 -2.41 6.84 -6.94
CA LEU A 507 -1.89 7.93 -7.77
C LEU A 507 -2.48 7.89 -9.19
N PHE A 508 -2.45 6.69 -9.79
CA PHE A 508 -2.96 6.46 -11.14
C PHE A 508 -4.47 6.71 -11.25
N GLN A 509 -5.26 6.25 -10.29
CA GLN A 509 -6.70 6.48 -10.27
C GLN A 509 -7.04 7.95 -10.04
N ALA A 510 -6.27 8.65 -9.19
CA ALA A 510 -6.40 10.09 -8.99
C ALA A 510 -6.10 10.88 -10.26
N MET A 511 -5.10 10.44 -11.05
CA MET A 511 -4.77 11.00 -12.35
C MET A 511 -5.91 10.81 -13.36
N LYS A 512 -6.47 9.59 -13.48
CA LYS A 512 -7.62 9.31 -14.36
C LYS A 512 -8.86 10.13 -14.00
N LYS A 513 -9.07 10.39 -12.71
CA LYS A 513 -10.16 11.24 -12.21
C LYS A 513 -9.87 12.75 -12.27
N GLY A 514 -8.68 13.16 -12.72
CA GLY A 514 -8.30 14.57 -12.82
C GLY A 514 -8.09 15.29 -11.48
N LEU A 515 -7.87 14.56 -10.39
CA LEU A 515 -7.53 15.14 -9.08
C LEU A 515 -6.09 15.67 -9.04
N ILE A 516 -5.24 15.16 -9.94
CA ILE A 516 -3.87 15.61 -10.16
C ILE A 516 -3.66 15.86 -11.65
N LEU A 517 -2.76 16.79 -11.99
CA LEU A 517 -2.36 17.05 -13.38
C LEU A 517 -1.66 15.81 -13.95
N LYS A 518 -1.94 15.49 -15.23
CA LYS A 518 -1.39 14.30 -15.89
C LYS A 518 0.14 14.29 -15.88
N ASP A 519 0.79 15.36 -16.34
CA ASP A 519 2.26 15.45 -16.41
C ASP A 519 2.90 15.28 -15.02
N HIS A 520 2.27 15.84 -13.99
CA HIS A 520 2.70 15.67 -12.61
C HIS A 520 2.54 14.21 -12.14
N GLY A 521 1.40 13.58 -12.43
CA GLY A 521 1.16 12.16 -12.10
C GLY A 521 2.10 11.19 -12.82
N ILE A 522 2.35 11.41 -14.11
CA ILE A 522 3.27 10.61 -14.94
C ILE A 522 4.67 10.62 -14.33
N ARG A 523 5.18 11.80 -13.96
CA ARG A 523 6.48 11.95 -13.31
C ARG A 523 6.61 11.19 -12.00
N LEU A 524 5.55 11.20 -11.18
CA LEU A 524 5.56 10.47 -9.90
C LEU A 524 5.46 8.94 -10.11
N LEU A 525 4.68 8.48 -11.08
CA LEU A 525 4.57 7.06 -11.44
C LEU A 525 5.90 6.51 -11.93
N GLU A 526 6.57 7.26 -12.80
CA GLU A 526 7.89 6.93 -13.32
C GLU A 526 8.93 6.76 -12.19
N ALA A 527 8.95 7.67 -11.21
CA ALA A 527 9.84 7.56 -10.06
C ALA A 527 9.54 6.32 -9.18
N GLN A 528 8.26 5.93 -9.03
CA GLN A 528 7.89 4.72 -8.31
C GLN A 528 8.36 3.46 -9.04
N ILE A 529 8.15 3.38 -10.36
CA ILE A 529 8.58 2.23 -11.18
C ILE A 529 10.10 2.06 -11.12
N ALA A 530 10.85 3.15 -11.32
CA ALA A 530 12.31 3.13 -11.24
C ALA A 530 12.84 2.70 -9.86
N THR A 531 12.09 2.97 -8.78
CA THR A 531 12.48 2.61 -7.41
C THR A 531 11.91 1.27 -6.92
N GLY A 532 11.35 0.45 -7.81
CA GLY A 532 11.03 -0.94 -7.52
C GLY A 532 9.64 -1.41 -7.95
N GLY A 533 8.73 -0.50 -8.30
CA GLY A 533 7.36 -0.83 -8.71
C GLY A 533 6.31 0.18 -8.23
N ILE A 534 5.07 -0.01 -8.67
CA ILE A 534 3.94 0.86 -8.32
C ILE A 534 3.56 0.67 -6.85
N ILE A 535 3.29 1.76 -6.14
CA ILE A 535 2.91 1.71 -4.72
C ILE A 535 1.40 1.47 -4.58
N ASP A 536 1.03 0.47 -3.79
CA ASP A 536 -0.33 0.26 -3.32
C ASP A 536 -0.57 1.09 -2.04
N PRO A 537 -1.42 2.13 -2.07
CA PRO A 537 -1.65 2.96 -0.89
C PRO A 537 -2.47 2.26 0.21
N GLU A 538 -3.24 1.21 -0.12
CA GLU A 538 -4.02 0.48 0.89
C GLU A 538 -3.12 -0.46 1.69
N GLU A 539 -2.31 -1.26 1.00
CA GLU A 539 -1.42 -2.28 1.60
C GLU A 539 -0.01 -1.75 1.95
N SER A 540 0.36 -0.57 1.44
CA SER A 540 1.57 0.17 1.81
C SER A 540 2.90 -0.50 1.41
N HIS A 541 2.91 -1.26 0.31
CA HIS A 541 4.12 -1.80 -0.34
C HIS A 541 4.09 -1.60 -1.85
N ARG A 542 5.23 -1.89 -2.51
CA ARG A 542 5.33 -1.86 -3.96
C ARG A 542 4.88 -3.18 -4.56
N LEU A 543 4.20 -3.08 -5.70
CA LEU A 543 3.72 -4.18 -6.51
C LEU A 543 4.52 -4.29 -7.81
N PRO A 544 4.74 -5.52 -8.30
CA PRO A 544 5.11 -5.75 -9.69
C PRO A 544 4.06 -5.17 -10.64
N VAL A 545 4.50 -4.79 -11.85
CA VAL A 545 3.66 -4.11 -12.85
C VAL A 545 2.47 -4.98 -13.25
N GLU A 546 2.69 -6.29 -13.40
CA GLU A 546 1.68 -7.28 -13.78
C GLU A 546 0.57 -7.40 -12.74
N VAL A 547 0.92 -7.30 -11.46
CA VAL A 547 -0.04 -7.36 -10.35
C VAL A 547 -0.78 -6.03 -10.21
N ALA A 548 -0.08 -4.91 -10.46
CA ALA A 548 -0.69 -3.59 -10.48
C ALA A 548 -1.79 -3.47 -11.54
N TYR A 549 -1.63 -4.12 -12.71
CA TYR A 549 -2.68 -4.23 -13.73
C TYR A 549 -3.92 -4.96 -13.22
N LYS A 550 -3.73 -6.13 -12.59
CA LYS A 550 -4.84 -6.94 -12.05
C LYS A 550 -5.64 -6.18 -10.98
N ARG A 551 -4.97 -5.33 -10.18
CA ARG A 551 -5.61 -4.50 -9.16
C ARG A 551 -6.19 -3.18 -9.70
N GLY A 552 -5.99 -2.86 -10.98
CA GLY A 552 -6.41 -1.59 -11.57
C GLY A 552 -5.70 -0.38 -10.96
N LEU A 553 -4.49 -0.60 -10.41
CA LEU A 553 -3.62 0.44 -9.86
C LEU A 553 -2.71 1.03 -10.94
N PHE A 554 -2.61 0.37 -12.09
CA PHE A 554 -1.85 0.77 -13.26
C PHE A 554 -2.47 0.13 -14.51
N ASP A 555 -2.13 0.60 -15.72
CA ASP A 555 -2.59 0.01 -16.98
C ASP A 555 -1.49 -0.09 -18.05
N GLU A 556 -1.74 -0.95 -19.04
CA GLU A 556 -0.78 -1.24 -20.10
C GLU A 556 -0.54 -0.02 -21.00
N GLU A 557 -1.59 0.76 -21.28
CA GLU A 557 -1.49 2.02 -22.04
C GLU A 557 -0.49 3.01 -21.40
N MET A 558 -0.54 3.20 -20.07
CA MET A 558 0.41 4.08 -19.38
C MET A 558 1.81 3.48 -19.32
N ASN A 559 1.93 2.16 -19.23
CA ASN A 559 3.23 1.49 -19.28
C ASN A 559 3.93 1.72 -20.63
N GLU A 560 3.21 1.58 -21.74
CA GLU A 560 3.73 1.89 -23.07
C GLU A 560 4.25 3.33 -23.15
N ILE A 561 3.46 4.28 -22.65
CA ILE A 561 3.85 5.71 -22.59
C ILE A 561 5.14 5.89 -21.79
N LEU A 562 5.26 5.29 -20.60
CA LEU A 562 6.44 5.43 -19.74
C LEU A 562 7.68 4.71 -20.27
N THR A 563 7.49 3.64 -21.07
CA THR A 563 8.60 2.95 -21.73
C THR A 563 9.10 3.66 -22.97
N ASP A 564 8.26 4.46 -23.63
CA ASP A 564 8.67 5.25 -24.79
C ASP A 564 9.40 6.54 -24.36
N PRO A 565 10.69 6.72 -24.75
CA PRO A 565 11.48 7.89 -24.40
C PRO A 565 11.12 9.13 -25.24
N SER A 566 9.83 9.40 -25.39
CA SER A 566 9.29 10.62 -26.00
C SER A 566 9.58 11.86 -25.13
N ASP A 567 9.34 13.07 -25.65
CA ASP A 567 9.62 14.31 -24.89
C ASP A 567 8.62 14.53 -23.74
N ASP A 568 7.42 13.95 -23.85
CA ASP A 568 6.32 14.12 -22.89
C ASP A 568 6.54 13.38 -21.56
N THR A 569 7.46 12.40 -21.52
CA THR A 569 7.81 11.64 -20.30
C THR A 569 9.05 12.14 -19.58
N LYS A 570 9.82 13.07 -20.17
CA LYS A 570 11.07 13.59 -19.60
C LYS A 570 10.83 14.67 -18.56
N GLY A 571 10.31 14.26 -17.41
CA GLY A 571 9.90 15.16 -16.32
C GLY A 571 11.02 15.65 -15.40
N PHE A 572 12.28 15.21 -15.59
CA PHE A 572 13.42 15.55 -14.73
C PHE A 572 14.56 16.22 -15.52
N PHE A 573 15.36 17.04 -14.84
CA PHE A 573 16.45 17.81 -15.46
C PHE A 573 17.81 17.44 -14.86
N ASP A 574 18.80 17.10 -15.69
CA ASP A 574 20.18 16.89 -15.23
C ASP A 574 20.94 18.23 -15.13
N PRO A 575 21.39 18.65 -13.93
CA PRO A 575 22.15 19.89 -13.78
C PRO A 575 23.54 19.89 -14.46
N ASN A 576 24.10 18.72 -14.79
CA ASN A 576 25.41 18.63 -15.44
C ASN A 576 25.35 18.81 -16.95
N THR A 577 24.46 18.07 -17.63
CA THR A 577 24.31 18.14 -19.10
C THR A 577 23.27 19.15 -19.55
N GLU A 578 22.44 19.65 -18.64
CA GLU A 578 21.33 20.58 -18.91
C GLU A 578 20.26 19.99 -19.87
N GLU A 579 20.05 18.68 -19.80
CA GLU A 579 19.06 17.94 -20.60
C GLU A 579 17.87 17.48 -19.75
N ASN A 580 16.70 17.38 -20.37
CA ASN A 580 15.54 16.71 -19.78
C ASN A 580 15.68 15.21 -19.97
N LEU A 581 15.45 14.45 -18.91
CA LEU A 581 15.60 13.01 -18.84
C LEU A 581 14.42 12.38 -18.11
N THR A 582 14.28 11.08 -18.29
CA THR A 582 13.48 10.21 -17.43
C THR A 582 14.15 10.06 -16.05
N TYR A 583 13.38 9.73 -15.02
CA TYR A 583 13.92 9.46 -13.68
C TYR A 583 14.92 8.31 -13.71
N LEU A 584 14.63 7.26 -14.49
CA LEU A 584 15.52 6.10 -14.64
C LEU A 584 16.87 6.51 -15.25
N GLN A 585 16.86 7.28 -16.35
CA GLN A 585 18.09 7.80 -16.97
C GLN A 585 18.88 8.71 -16.04
N LEU A 586 18.21 9.54 -15.23
CA LEU A 586 18.89 10.38 -14.25
C LEU A 586 19.50 9.55 -13.11
N MET A 587 18.81 8.49 -12.68
CA MET A 587 19.29 7.57 -11.65
C MET A 587 20.50 6.75 -12.14
N GLU A 588 20.55 6.36 -13.41
CA GLU A 588 21.72 5.70 -14.03
C GLU A 588 22.98 6.59 -14.03
N ARG A 589 22.82 7.92 -14.00
CA ARG A 589 23.93 8.88 -13.89
C ARG A 589 24.38 9.12 -12.44
N CYS A 590 23.66 8.59 -11.47
CA CYS A 590 24.00 8.75 -10.06
C CYS A 590 25.04 7.72 -9.59
N ILE A 591 25.71 8.03 -8.48
CA ILE A 591 26.67 7.13 -7.82
C ILE A 591 26.10 6.61 -6.52
N THR A 592 26.41 5.36 -6.18
CA THR A 592 26.03 4.78 -4.88
C THR A 592 27.11 5.07 -3.86
N ASP A 593 26.73 5.71 -2.75
CA ASP A 593 27.65 5.99 -1.66
C ASP A 593 28.04 4.69 -0.92
N PRO A 594 29.33 4.32 -0.82
CA PRO A 594 29.75 3.06 -0.18
C PRO A 594 29.37 2.93 1.29
N GLN A 595 29.22 4.05 2.01
CA GLN A 595 28.93 4.06 3.45
C GLN A 595 27.45 3.92 3.76
N THR A 596 26.58 4.51 2.93
CA THR A 596 25.13 4.59 3.19
C THR A 596 24.30 3.75 2.23
N GLY A 597 24.86 3.31 1.11
CA GLY A 597 24.11 2.66 0.02
C GLY A 597 23.14 3.61 -0.70
N LEU A 598 23.23 4.92 -0.45
CA LEU A 598 22.33 5.91 -1.03
C LEU A 598 22.78 6.34 -2.41
N CYS A 599 21.81 6.57 -3.30
CA CYS A 599 22.04 7.04 -4.65
C CYS A 599 22.20 8.58 -4.64
N LEU A 600 23.36 9.09 -5.03
CA LEU A 600 23.68 10.51 -5.03
C LEU A 600 23.99 10.99 -6.44
N LEU A 601 23.41 12.13 -6.83
CA LEU A 601 23.69 12.75 -8.12
C LEU A 601 25.04 13.47 -8.07
N PRO A 602 26.07 13.02 -8.82
CA PRO A 602 27.35 13.70 -8.84
C PRO A 602 27.21 15.03 -9.58
N LEU A 603 27.60 16.13 -8.94
CA LEU A 603 27.68 17.44 -9.58
C LEU A 603 29.13 17.83 -9.72
N LYS A 604 29.53 18.02 -10.98
CA LYS A 604 30.83 18.57 -11.30
C LYS A 604 30.77 20.07 -11.03
N GLU A 605 31.70 20.60 -10.24
CA GLU A 605 31.86 22.04 -10.22
C GLU A 605 32.14 22.48 -11.65
N LYS A 606 31.28 23.36 -12.16
CA LYS A 606 31.70 24.24 -13.23
C LYS A 606 32.84 25.05 -12.63
N LYS A 607 34.10 24.64 -12.87
CA LYS A 607 35.18 25.62 -13.03
C LYS A 607 34.52 26.69 -13.90
N ARG A 608 34.49 27.92 -13.41
CA ARG A 608 33.97 29.05 -14.17
C ARG A 608 34.91 29.36 -15.33
N GLU A 609 35.35 28.36 -16.09
CA GLU A 609 35.55 28.49 -17.52
C GLU A 609 34.18 28.87 -18.05
N ARG A 610 34.02 30.17 -18.20
CA ARG A 610 32.95 30.80 -18.93
C ARG A 610 33.11 30.34 -20.38
N LYS A 611 32.80 29.06 -20.67
CA LYS A 611 32.50 28.63 -22.02
C LYS A 611 31.43 29.59 -22.48
N THR A 612 31.79 30.40 -23.45
CA THR A 612 30.90 31.29 -24.19
C THR A 612 29.89 30.44 -24.94
N SER A 613 29.02 29.71 -24.22
CA SER A 613 27.64 29.66 -24.66
C SER A 613 27.18 31.10 -24.55
N SER A 614 27.23 31.74 -25.70
CA SER A 614 26.55 32.97 -26.04
C SER A 614 25.19 32.99 -25.34
N LYS A 615 25.16 33.58 -24.13
CA LYS A 615 23.96 34.23 -23.60
C LYS A 615 23.75 35.53 -24.37
N SER A 616 23.59 35.38 -25.67
CA SER A 616 22.53 36.09 -26.37
C SER A 616 21.24 35.48 -25.83
N SER A 617 20.53 36.24 -25.01
CA SER A 617 19.12 35.96 -24.69
C SER A 617 18.27 36.26 -25.93
N VAL A 618 18.53 35.58 -27.04
CA VAL A 618 17.65 35.54 -28.20
C VAL A 618 17.38 34.08 -28.45
N ARG A 619 16.12 33.67 -28.29
CA ARG A 619 15.64 32.34 -28.74
C ARG A 619 16.19 32.11 -30.14
N LYS A 620 17.02 31.07 -30.33
CA LYS A 620 17.33 30.55 -31.67
C LYS A 620 16.02 30.28 -32.39
N ARG A 621 15.67 31.11 -33.38
CA ARG A 621 14.62 30.80 -34.35
C ARG A 621 15.31 30.09 -35.50
N ARG A 622 15.17 28.77 -35.56
CA ARG A 622 15.63 27.99 -36.71
C ARG A 622 14.54 28.04 -37.78
N VAL A 623 14.84 28.59 -38.95
CA VAL A 623 13.96 28.48 -40.12
C VAL A 623 14.15 27.07 -40.67
N VAL A 624 13.08 26.27 -40.70
CA VAL A 624 13.10 24.93 -41.29
C VAL A 624 12.28 24.98 -42.57
N ILE A 625 12.96 24.92 -43.71
CA ILE A 625 12.31 24.75 -45.01
C ILE A 625 12.41 23.28 -45.36
N VAL A 626 11.28 22.63 -45.65
CA VAL A 626 11.23 21.23 -46.07
C VAL A 626 10.90 21.20 -47.54
N ASP A 627 11.70 20.49 -48.31
CA ASP A 627 11.45 20.26 -49.73
C ASP A 627 10.12 19.50 -49.89
N PRO A 628 9.10 20.08 -50.56
CA PRO A 628 7.78 19.47 -50.68
C PRO A 628 7.78 18.13 -51.42
N GLU A 629 8.77 17.87 -52.27
CA GLU A 629 8.84 16.63 -53.05
C GLU A 629 9.57 15.49 -52.32
N THR A 630 10.53 15.84 -51.45
CA THR A 630 11.40 14.85 -50.79
C THR A 630 11.21 14.73 -49.29
N GLY A 631 10.49 15.67 -48.67
CA GLY A 631 10.28 15.71 -47.21
C GLY A 631 11.55 15.97 -46.41
N LYS A 632 12.66 16.33 -47.07
CA LYS A 632 13.95 16.62 -46.42
C LYS A 632 14.09 18.10 -46.12
N GLU A 633 14.66 18.40 -44.96
CA GLU A 633 15.04 19.77 -44.60
C GLU A 633 16.11 20.31 -45.57
N MET A 634 15.94 21.55 -45.99
CA MET A 634 16.83 22.28 -46.90
C MET A 634 17.05 23.71 -46.41
N SER A 635 18.17 24.31 -46.79
CA SER A 635 18.51 25.68 -46.36
C SER A 635 17.67 26.75 -47.06
N VAL A 636 17.55 27.94 -46.45
CA VAL A 636 16.87 29.12 -47.04
C VAL A 636 17.47 29.47 -48.41
N TYR A 637 18.78 29.32 -48.55
CA TYR A 637 19.47 29.57 -49.83
C TYR A 637 19.18 28.49 -50.89
N GLU A 638 19.09 27.21 -50.50
CA GLU A 638 18.71 26.14 -51.43
C GLU A 638 17.24 26.27 -51.88
N ALA A 639 16.35 26.70 -50.98
CA ALA A 639 14.95 26.95 -51.30
C ALA A 639 14.79 28.08 -52.30
N TYR A 640 15.57 29.16 -52.17
CA TYR A 640 15.62 30.26 -53.14
C TYR A 640 16.17 29.79 -54.48
N ARG A 641 17.27 29.02 -54.48
CA ARG A 641 17.87 28.50 -55.71
C ARG A 641 16.93 27.54 -56.46
N LYS A 642 16.13 26.76 -55.74
CA LYS A 642 15.09 25.89 -56.33
C LYS A 642 13.82 26.66 -56.76
N GLY A 643 13.75 27.97 -56.53
CA GLY A 643 12.59 28.80 -56.87
C GLY A 643 11.37 28.57 -55.97
N LEU A 644 11.55 27.90 -54.83
CA LEU A 644 10.48 27.61 -53.86
C LEU A 644 10.12 28.83 -53.00
N ILE A 645 11.04 29.79 -52.89
CA ILE A 645 10.82 31.09 -52.26
C ILE A 645 11.34 32.19 -53.19
N ASP A 646 10.70 33.35 -53.20
CA ASP A 646 11.08 34.51 -53.99
C ASP A 646 12.22 35.30 -53.32
N HIS A 647 12.84 36.21 -54.08
CA HIS A 647 14.03 36.94 -53.62
C HIS A 647 13.77 37.79 -52.37
N GLN A 648 12.56 38.35 -52.24
CA GLN A 648 12.17 39.16 -51.09
C GLN A 648 12.05 38.28 -49.84
N THR A 649 11.38 37.12 -49.94
CA THR A 649 11.26 36.15 -48.85
C THR A 649 12.60 35.52 -48.49
N TYR A 650 13.51 35.30 -49.45
CA TYR A 650 14.88 34.86 -49.19
C TYR A 650 15.63 35.85 -48.29
N LEU A 651 15.56 37.15 -48.58
CA LEU A 651 16.20 38.19 -47.77
C LEU A 651 15.60 38.23 -46.35
N GLU A 652 14.28 38.16 -46.22
CA GLU A 652 13.59 38.18 -44.91
C GLU A 652 13.89 36.94 -44.06
N LEU A 653 13.95 35.75 -44.67
CA LEU A 653 14.27 34.51 -43.98
C LEU A 653 15.77 34.41 -43.65
N SER A 654 16.64 34.90 -44.53
CA SER A 654 18.09 34.95 -44.30
C SER A 654 18.46 35.95 -43.20
N GLU A 655 17.76 37.09 -43.08
CA GLU A 655 17.92 38.03 -41.96
C GLU A 655 17.50 37.44 -40.61
N GLN A 656 16.57 36.48 -40.63
CA GLN A 656 16.15 35.76 -39.42
C GLN A 656 17.14 34.66 -39.01
N GLU A 657 18.01 34.21 -39.91
CA GLU A 657 19.07 33.21 -39.67
C GLU A 657 20.44 33.82 -39.29
N CYS A 658 20.54 35.14 -39.15
CA CYS A 658 21.82 35.84 -38.94
C CYS A 658 22.49 35.48 -37.59
N GLU A 659 23.28 34.42 -37.59
CA GLU A 659 24.17 34.04 -36.49
C GLU A 659 25.59 33.76 -37.03
N TRP A 660 26.58 34.45 -36.46
CA TRP A 660 27.98 34.04 -36.58
C TRP A 660 28.15 32.71 -35.84
N GLU A 661 28.77 31.73 -36.49
CA GLU A 661 28.94 30.39 -35.93
C GLU A 661 30.42 30.08 -35.73
N GLU A 662 30.81 29.77 -34.49
CA GLU A 662 32.16 29.30 -34.18
C GLU A 662 32.20 27.78 -34.33
N ILE A 663 33.05 27.29 -35.22
CA ILE A 663 33.25 25.86 -35.46
C ILE A 663 34.69 25.51 -35.09
N THR A 664 34.85 24.51 -34.23
CA THR A 664 36.15 23.92 -33.91
C THR A 664 36.32 22.65 -34.74
N ILE A 665 37.21 22.68 -35.72
CA ILE A 665 37.51 21.51 -36.56
C ILE A 665 38.74 20.81 -36.02
N SER A 666 38.57 19.55 -35.66
CA SER A 666 39.65 18.65 -35.26
C SER A 666 40.08 17.84 -36.48
N SER A 667 41.27 18.10 -37.03
CA SER A 667 41.79 17.27 -38.13
C SER A 667 42.24 15.90 -37.62
N SER A 668 42.36 14.91 -38.52
CA SER A 668 42.84 13.55 -38.22
C SER A 668 44.21 13.51 -37.52
N ASP A 669 44.97 14.60 -37.61
CA ASP A 669 46.31 14.76 -37.05
C ASP A 669 46.31 15.37 -35.63
N GLY A 670 45.12 15.55 -35.02
CA GLY A 670 44.97 16.03 -33.64
C GLY A 670 45.09 17.55 -33.45
N VAL A 671 45.33 18.31 -34.52
CA VAL A 671 45.33 19.78 -34.49
C VAL A 671 43.89 20.28 -34.50
N VAL A 672 43.51 20.99 -33.44
CA VAL A 672 42.19 21.63 -33.27
C VAL A 672 42.28 23.07 -33.76
N LYS A 673 41.59 23.39 -34.85
CA LYS A 673 41.51 24.75 -35.39
C LYS A 673 40.16 25.37 -35.05
N SER A 674 40.16 26.60 -34.53
CA SER A 674 38.95 27.34 -34.20
C SER A 674 38.66 28.37 -35.29
N MET A 675 37.50 28.28 -35.95
CA MET A 675 37.11 29.17 -37.04
C MET A 675 35.75 29.81 -36.78
N ILE A 676 35.57 31.05 -37.22
CA ILE A 676 34.29 31.76 -37.20
C ILE A 676 33.76 31.85 -38.62
N ILE A 677 32.51 31.46 -38.81
CA ILE A 677 31.84 31.42 -40.11
C ILE A 677 30.70 32.44 -40.13
N ASP A 678 30.70 33.29 -41.13
CA ASP A 678 29.55 34.12 -41.47
C ASP A 678 28.57 33.31 -42.31
N ARG A 679 27.43 32.90 -41.75
CA ARG A 679 26.39 32.14 -42.48
C ARG A 679 25.67 32.98 -43.54
N ARG A 680 25.75 34.31 -43.48
CA ARG A 680 25.16 35.22 -44.48
C ARG A 680 26.03 35.32 -45.74
N SER A 681 27.35 35.38 -45.58
CA SER A 681 28.29 35.54 -46.71
C SER A 681 29.05 34.26 -47.09
N GLY A 682 29.01 33.23 -46.24
CA GLY A 682 29.79 31.99 -46.40
C GLY A 682 31.29 32.14 -46.11
N ARG A 683 31.72 33.30 -45.60
CA ARG A 683 33.14 33.58 -45.29
C ARG A 683 33.57 32.90 -44.01
N GLN A 684 34.78 32.36 -44.01
CA GLN A 684 35.38 31.65 -42.88
C GLN A 684 36.63 32.39 -42.41
N TYR A 685 36.75 32.58 -41.10
CA TYR A 685 37.85 33.30 -40.46
C TYR A 685 38.54 32.37 -39.48
N ASP A 686 39.77 31.97 -39.76
CA ASP A 686 40.61 31.19 -38.84
C ASP A 686 41.17 32.13 -37.76
N ILE A 687 40.86 31.83 -36.50
CA ILE A 687 41.22 32.68 -35.36
C ILE A 687 42.74 32.69 -35.15
N ASP A 688 43.41 31.57 -35.39
CA ASP A 688 44.86 31.44 -35.20
C ASP A 688 45.63 32.15 -36.33
N ASP A 689 45.11 32.08 -37.56
CA ASP A 689 45.64 32.82 -38.71
C ASP A 689 45.43 34.34 -38.59
N ALA A 690 44.31 34.76 -37.99
CA ALA A 690 44.03 36.17 -37.73
C ALA A 690 44.95 36.78 -36.65
N ILE A 691 45.36 36.00 -35.64
CA ILE A 691 46.39 36.40 -34.67
C ILE A 691 47.77 36.44 -35.33
N ALA A 692 48.10 35.44 -36.15
CA ALA A 692 49.39 35.40 -36.86
C ALA A 692 49.55 36.57 -37.85
N LYS A 693 48.45 37.06 -38.43
CA LYS A 693 48.40 38.22 -39.34
C LYS A 693 48.22 39.57 -38.62
N ASN A 694 48.24 39.62 -37.28
CA ASN A 694 47.99 40.81 -36.46
C ASN A 694 46.65 41.52 -36.76
N LEU A 695 45.61 40.79 -37.19
CA LEU A 695 44.26 41.35 -37.39
C LEU A 695 43.52 41.50 -36.05
N ILE A 696 43.86 40.66 -35.06
CA ILE A 696 43.33 40.70 -33.70
C ILE A 696 44.44 40.44 -32.68
N ASP A 697 44.36 41.13 -31.53
CA ASP A 697 45.28 40.92 -30.42
C ASP A 697 44.85 39.74 -29.53
N ARG A 698 45.81 39.08 -28.85
CA ARG A 698 45.49 38.05 -27.85
C ARG A 698 44.55 38.56 -26.75
N SER A 699 44.66 39.84 -26.39
CA SER A 699 43.77 40.50 -25.43
C SER A 699 42.31 40.56 -25.91
N ALA A 700 42.07 40.72 -27.22
CA ALA A 700 40.73 40.73 -27.81
C ALA A 700 40.11 39.32 -27.80
N LEU A 701 40.91 38.29 -28.08
CA LEU A 701 40.50 36.89 -27.93
C LEU A 701 40.19 36.56 -26.46
N ASP A 702 41.01 37.02 -25.52
CA ASP A 702 40.79 36.81 -24.09
C ASP A 702 39.54 37.56 -23.60
N GLN A 703 39.26 38.75 -24.12
CA GLN A 703 38.03 39.50 -23.84
C GLN A 703 36.78 38.86 -24.48
N TYR A 704 36.90 38.26 -25.67
CA TYR A 704 35.83 37.46 -26.28
C TYR A 704 35.57 36.19 -25.45
N ARG A 705 36.62 35.45 -25.08
CA ARG A 705 36.53 34.27 -24.19
C ARG A 705 36.04 34.63 -22.79
N ALA A 706 36.35 35.82 -22.29
CA ALA A 706 35.82 36.35 -21.03
C ALA A 706 34.36 36.82 -21.13
N GLY A 707 33.79 36.87 -22.34
CA GLY A 707 32.41 37.31 -22.61
C GLY A 707 32.19 38.82 -22.43
N THR A 708 33.26 39.62 -22.47
CA THR A 708 33.19 41.09 -22.48
C THR A 708 32.98 41.65 -23.89
N LEU A 709 33.33 40.89 -24.93
CA LEU A 709 33.04 41.16 -26.33
C LEU A 709 32.01 40.15 -26.84
N SER A 710 31.00 40.62 -27.57
CA SER A 710 30.03 39.75 -28.25
C SER A 710 30.65 39.08 -29.49
N ILE A 711 30.06 37.97 -29.93
CA ILE A 711 30.53 37.27 -31.15
C ILE A 711 30.45 38.16 -32.40
N THR A 712 29.48 39.07 -32.45
CA THR A 712 29.34 40.07 -33.51
C THR A 712 30.47 41.10 -33.46
N GLU A 713 30.77 41.66 -32.28
CA GLU A 713 31.88 42.61 -32.13
C GLU A 713 33.24 41.96 -32.39
N PHE A 714 33.40 40.69 -32.00
CA PHE A 714 34.60 39.92 -32.26
C PHE A 714 34.77 39.56 -33.75
N ALA A 715 33.68 39.20 -34.42
CA ALA A 715 33.68 38.95 -35.86
C ALA A 715 33.91 40.22 -36.70
N ASP A 716 33.39 41.38 -36.26
CA ASP A 716 33.64 42.67 -36.90
C ASP A 716 35.13 43.05 -36.86
N MET A 717 35.83 42.75 -35.74
CA MET A 717 37.28 42.93 -35.64
C MET A 717 38.05 41.97 -36.58
N LEU A 718 37.62 40.71 -36.70
CA LEU A 718 38.20 39.72 -37.63
C LEU A 718 37.98 40.09 -39.10
N SER A 719 36.89 40.79 -39.42
CA SER A 719 36.56 41.23 -40.78
C SER A 719 37.37 42.42 -41.28
N GLY A 720 38.19 43.05 -40.42
CA GLY A 720 39.10 44.14 -40.79
C GLY A 720 38.52 45.56 -40.66
N ASN A 721 37.36 45.73 -40.02
CA ASN A 721 36.72 47.04 -39.81
C ASN A 721 37.25 47.79 -38.57
N ALA A 722 38.53 47.62 -38.23
CA ALA A 722 39.15 48.22 -37.06
C ALA A 722 39.52 49.71 -37.33
N GLY A 723 38.57 50.61 -37.09
CA GLY A 723 38.82 52.04 -37.17
C GLY A 723 37.78 52.88 -36.43
N GLY A 724 37.93 53.03 -35.11
CA GLY A 724 37.29 54.13 -34.38
C GLY A 724 36.80 53.80 -32.97
N PHE A 725 37.57 54.20 -31.98
CA PHE A 725 37.18 54.30 -30.58
C PHE A 725 35.89 55.15 -30.43
N ARG A 726 34.81 54.61 -29.86
CA ARG A 726 33.74 55.42 -29.23
C ARG A 726 33.23 54.75 -27.96
N SER A 727 33.52 55.41 -26.84
CA SER A 727 33.00 55.13 -25.52
C SER A 727 31.50 55.40 -25.41
N ARG A 728 30.91 54.74 -24.42
CA ARG A 728 29.56 54.84 -23.85
C ARG A 728 28.91 56.25 -23.92
N SER A 729 27.61 56.21 -24.26
CA SER A 729 26.49 57.04 -23.77
C SER A 729 25.79 57.91 -24.82
N SER A 730 24.48 57.66 -24.93
CA SER A 730 23.38 58.59 -25.19
C SER A 730 23.36 59.48 -26.44
N SER A 731 22.13 59.56 -26.96
CA SER A 731 21.53 60.63 -27.77
C SER A 731 21.66 60.53 -29.29
N VAL A 732 20.47 60.72 -29.86
CA VAL A 732 20.11 60.87 -31.26
C VAL A 732 20.81 62.07 -31.92
N GLY A 733 21.18 61.88 -33.17
CA GLY A 733 21.16 62.89 -34.23
C GLY A 733 22.32 63.89 -34.27
N SER A 734 23.22 63.72 -35.24
CA SER A 734 23.51 64.78 -36.23
C SER A 734 24.44 64.30 -37.33
N SER A 735 24.03 64.68 -38.54
CA SER A 735 24.53 64.35 -39.87
C SER A 735 25.96 64.81 -40.15
N SER A 736 26.67 64.10 -41.03
CA SER A 736 27.91 64.57 -41.66
C SER A 736 27.67 65.08 -43.09
N SER A 737 27.99 66.35 -43.31
CA SER A 737 28.42 66.98 -44.59
C SER A 737 29.74 66.33 -45.08
N TYR A 738 30.02 66.02 -46.35
CA TYR A 738 30.05 66.76 -47.64
C TYR A 738 30.24 65.75 -48.83
N PRO A 739 30.24 66.07 -50.15
CA PRO A 739 29.41 66.97 -50.99
C PRO A 739 28.70 66.28 -52.22
N ILE A 740 27.52 66.83 -52.63
CA ILE A 740 26.89 67.02 -53.98
C ILE A 740 26.83 65.82 -54.99
N SER A 741 25.75 65.32 -55.64
CA SER A 741 24.26 65.46 -55.75
C SER A 741 23.78 64.49 -56.89
N PRO A 742 22.47 64.21 -57.19
CA PRO A 742 21.23 64.37 -56.42
C PRO A 742 20.30 63.11 -56.33
N ALA A 743 19.65 63.00 -55.16
CA ALA A 743 18.24 62.66 -54.85
C ALA A 743 17.50 61.42 -55.44
N VAL A 744 17.07 60.51 -54.55
CA VAL A 744 15.64 60.25 -54.18
C VAL A 744 15.56 59.80 -52.70
N SER A 745 14.61 60.34 -51.95
CA SER A 745 14.52 60.43 -50.48
C SER A 745 14.09 59.15 -49.73
N ARG A 746 14.66 58.93 -48.52
CA ARG A 746 14.28 57.89 -47.53
C ARG A 746 13.63 58.54 -46.29
N THR A 747 12.52 57.98 -45.83
CA THR A 747 11.65 58.41 -44.71
C THR A 747 12.25 58.09 -43.32
N GLN A 748 12.03 58.97 -42.32
CA GLN A 748 12.57 58.93 -40.95
C GLN A 748 11.83 57.98 -39.98
N LEU A 749 12.53 57.46 -38.95
CA LEU A 749 12.01 56.73 -37.77
C LEU A 749 11.60 57.70 -36.63
N ALA A 750 10.43 57.49 -36.02
CA ALA A 750 9.83 58.38 -35.02
C ALA A 750 10.25 58.08 -33.55
N SER A 751 10.40 59.13 -32.74
CA SER A 751 10.60 59.09 -31.27
C SER A 751 9.27 58.80 -30.56
N TRP A 752 9.22 57.82 -29.65
CA TRP A 752 8.02 57.52 -28.84
C TRP A 752 7.67 58.74 -27.95
N SER A 753 6.40 59.14 -27.95
CA SER A 753 5.88 60.26 -27.15
C SER A 753 4.90 59.70 -26.12
N ASP A 754 4.94 60.22 -24.89
CA ASP A 754 4.03 59.78 -23.82
C ASP A 754 2.56 60.03 -24.25
N PRO A 755 1.64 59.08 -24.04
CA PRO A 755 0.25 59.21 -24.47
C PRO A 755 -0.47 60.30 -23.66
N THR A 756 -0.84 61.40 -24.33
CA THR A 756 -1.54 62.55 -23.73
C THR A 756 -3.05 62.50 -23.91
N GLU A 757 -3.55 61.66 -24.83
CA GLU A 757 -4.97 61.48 -25.10
C GLU A 757 -5.49 60.20 -24.45
N GLU A 758 -6.66 60.28 -23.80
CA GLU A 758 -7.31 59.11 -23.20
C GLU A 758 -7.85 58.18 -24.29
N THR A 759 -7.17 57.03 -24.48
CA THR A 759 -7.62 56.01 -25.42
C THR A 759 -8.29 54.87 -24.67
N GLY A 760 -9.46 54.42 -25.14
CA GLY A 760 -10.16 53.29 -24.54
C GLY A 760 -9.37 51.96 -24.68
N PRO A 761 -9.55 51.00 -23.76
CA PRO A 761 -9.02 49.65 -23.94
C PRO A 761 -9.73 48.93 -25.09
N VAL A 762 -9.24 47.73 -25.46
CA VAL A 762 -9.95 46.86 -26.40
C VAL A 762 -11.33 46.52 -25.81
N ALA A 763 -12.40 46.99 -26.45
CA ALA A 763 -13.79 46.92 -25.99
C ALA A 763 -14.45 45.58 -26.33
N GLY A 764 -14.06 44.96 -27.45
CA GLY A 764 -14.66 43.73 -27.93
C GLY A 764 -13.86 43.13 -29.08
N ILE A 765 -14.40 42.07 -29.67
CA ILE A 765 -13.78 41.37 -30.79
C ILE A 765 -14.69 41.50 -32.00
N LEU A 766 -14.10 41.79 -33.15
CA LEU A 766 -14.79 41.79 -34.43
C LEU A 766 -14.47 40.48 -35.14
N ASP A 767 -15.48 39.62 -35.29
CA ASP A 767 -15.35 38.44 -36.13
C ASP A 767 -15.33 38.87 -37.60
N THR A 768 -14.22 38.59 -38.29
CA THR A 768 -14.03 38.97 -39.70
C THR A 768 -14.80 38.08 -40.67
N GLU A 769 -15.28 36.92 -40.24
CA GLU A 769 -16.07 36.01 -41.09
C GLU A 769 -17.55 36.38 -41.09
N THR A 770 -18.09 36.72 -39.93
CA THR A 770 -19.51 37.09 -39.75
C THR A 770 -19.75 38.61 -39.73
N LEU A 771 -18.68 39.41 -39.62
CA LEU A 771 -18.71 40.86 -39.39
C LEU A 771 -19.45 41.26 -38.10
N GLU A 772 -19.55 40.34 -37.13
CA GLU A 772 -20.16 40.58 -35.81
C GLU A 772 -19.13 41.02 -34.75
N LYS A 773 -19.20 42.27 -34.33
CA LYS A 773 -19.83 42.69 -33.06
C LYS A 773 -19.82 41.84 -31.77
N VAL A 774 -18.79 41.10 -31.35
CA VAL A 774 -18.92 40.22 -30.16
C VAL A 774 -18.19 40.70 -28.89
N SER A 775 -18.76 40.36 -27.72
CA SER A 775 -18.09 40.56 -26.43
C SER A 775 -16.92 39.60 -26.26
N ILE A 776 -15.99 39.91 -25.36
CA ILE A 776 -14.81 39.06 -25.13
C ILE A 776 -15.21 37.67 -24.62
N THR A 777 -16.22 37.61 -23.76
CA THR A 777 -16.74 36.35 -23.20
C THR A 777 -17.45 35.52 -24.27
N GLU A 778 -18.27 36.16 -25.11
CA GLU A 778 -18.93 35.49 -26.23
C GLU A 778 -17.90 34.97 -27.25
N ALA A 779 -16.84 35.74 -27.52
CA ALA A 779 -15.76 35.31 -28.41
C ALA A 779 -14.95 34.13 -27.85
N MET A 780 -14.83 34.00 -26.51
CA MET A 780 -14.26 32.81 -25.88
C MET A 780 -15.19 31.59 -26.07
N HIS A 781 -16.51 31.75 -25.90
CA HIS A 781 -17.47 30.67 -26.14
C HIS A 781 -17.49 30.21 -27.60
N ARG A 782 -17.30 31.15 -28.55
CA ARG A 782 -17.20 30.87 -29.99
C ARG A 782 -15.80 30.38 -30.42
N ASN A 783 -14.85 30.20 -29.49
CA ASN A 783 -13.45 29.82 -29.76
C ASN A 783 -12.70 30.74 -30.74
N LEU A 784 -13.15 32.00 -30.88
CA LEU A 784 -12.44 33.02 -31.66
C LEU A 784 -11.18 33.50 -30.93
N VAL A 785 -11.24 33.48 -29.58
CA VAL A 785 -10.16 33.86 -28.67
C VAL A 785 -9.99 32.80 -27.59
N ASP A 786 -8.75 32.49 -27.24
CA ASP A 786 -8.45 31.54 -26.18
C ASP A 786 -8.75 32.10 -24.78
N ASN A 787 -9.02 31.22 -23.83
CA ASN A 787 -9.40 31.61 -22.47
C ASN A 787 -8.36 32.49 -21.76
N ILE A 788 -7.07 32.35 -22.09
CA ILE A 788 -6.00 33.15 -21.47
C ILE A 788 -6.02 34.56 -22.07
N THR A 789 -6.03 34.68 -23.39
CA THR A 789 -6.13 35.98 -24.07
C THR A 789 -7.43 36.69 -23.69
N GLY A 790 -8.56 35.98 -23.66
CA GLY A 790 -9.84 36.55 -23.24
C GLY A 790 -9.83 37.03 -21.79
N GLN A 791 -9.26 36.24 -20.86
CA GLN A 791 -9.05 36.70 -19.49
C GLN A 791 -8.17 37.96 -19.43
N ARG A 792 -7.07 38.03 -20.17
CA ARG A 792 -6.15 39.18 -20.16
C ARG A 792 -6.78 40.44 -20.74
N LEU A 793 -7.63 40.31 -21.76
CA LEU A 793 -8.40 41.42 -22.31
C LEU A 793 -9.47 41.92 -21.31
N LEU A 794 -10.16 41.01 -20.60
CA LEU A 794 -11.10 41.37 -19.54
C LEU A 794 -10.39 42.03 -18.34
N GLU A 795 -9.20 41.55 -17.95
CA GLU A 795 -8.35 42.20 -16.94
C GLU A 795 -7.99 43.63 -17.38
N ALA A 796 -7.67 43.84 -18.66
CA ALA A 796 -7.34 45.16 -19.20
C ALA A 796 -8.52 46.14 -19.16
N GLN A 797 -9.75 45.66 -19.41
CA GLN A 797 -10.97 46.46 -19.23
C GLN A 797 -11.22 46.78 -17.75
N ALA A 798 -11.13 45.77 -16.89
CA ALA A 798 -11.38 45.92 -15.46
C ALA A 798 -10.40 46.91 -14.79
N CYS A 799 -9.12 46.93 -15.19
CA CYS A 799 -8.13 47.85 -14.62
C CYS A 799 -8.19 49.29 -15.16
N THR A 800 -9.05 49.57 -16.15
CA THR A 800 -9.17 50.88 -16.82
C THR A 800 -10.55 51.54 -16.67
N GLY A 801 -11.47 50.92 -15.92
CA GLY A 801 -12.75 51.55 -15.57
C GLY A 801 -13.96 50.62 -15.47
N GLY A 802 -13.83 49.36 -15.87
CA GLY A 802 -14.92 48.39 -15.84
C GLY A 802 -15.09 47.64 -17.15
N ILE A 803 -15.99 46.67 -17.17
CA ILE A 803 -16.24 45.82 -18.33
C ILE A 803 -17.10 46.57 -19.34
N ILE A 804 -16.66 46.57 -20.60
CA ILE A 804 -17.34 47.30 -21.67
C ILE A 804 -18.30 46.36 -22.39
N ASP A 805 -19.53 46.81 -22.57
CA ASP A 805 -20.45 46.19 -23.53
C ASP A 805 -20.16 46.73 -24.94
N PRO A 806 -19.73 45.91 -25.90
CA PRO A 806 -19.41 46.38 -27.25
C PRO A 806 -20.64 46.84 -28.05
N SER A 807 -21.86 46.46 -27.63
CA SER A 807 -23.09 46.84 -28.31
C SER A 807 -23.54 48.27 -27.94
N THR A 808 -23.46 48.61 -26.65
CA THR A 808 -23.92 49.89 -26.09
C THR A 808 -22.78 50.89 -25.83
N GLY A 809 -21.54 50.41 -25.66
CA GLY A 809 -20.39 51.20 -25.24
C GLY A 809 -20.38 51.57 -23.76
N GLU A 810 -21.39 51.13 -22.99
CA GLU A 810 -21.46 51.39 -21.56
C GLU A 810 -20.45 50.53 -20.78
N ARG A 811 -19.93 51.10 -19.68
CA ARG A 811 -19.02 50.43 -18.74
C ARG A 811 -19.78 49.98 -17.51
N PHE A 812 -19.65 48.71 -17.15
CA PHE A 812 -20.25 48.15 -15.95
C PHE A 812 -19.17 47.72 -14.94
N PRO A 813 -19.42 47.87 -13.64
CA PRO A 813 -18.62 47.17 -12.63
C PRO A 813 -18.76 45.66 -12.83
N VAL A 814 -17.74 44.89 -12.42
CA VAL A 814 -17.69 43.44 -12.66
C VAL A 814 -18.93 42.71 -12.12
N THR A 815 -19.49 43.15 -10.99
CA THR A 815 -20.71 42.59 -10.40
C THR A 815 -21.93 42.73 -11.30
N ASP A 816 -22.08 43.87 -11.97
CA ASP A 816 -23.23 44.16 -12.81
C ASP A 816 -23.05 43.56 -14.21
N ALA A 817 -21.79 43.47 -14.67
CA ALA A 817 -21.42 42.79 -15.92
C ALA A 817 -21.80 41.30 -15.91
N VAL A 818 -21.74 40.63 -14.76
CA VAL A 818 -22.19 39.24 -14.59
C VAL A 818 -23.69 39.10 -14.78
N ASN A 819 -24.48 40.03 -14.23
CA ASN A 819 -25.93 40.01 -14.38
C ASN A 819 -26.37 40.25 -15.83
N LYS A 820 -25.56 40.96 -16.61
CA LYS A 820 -25.76 41.19 -18.05
C LYS A 820 -25.13 40.12 -18.96
N GLY A 821 -24.49 39.09 -18.40
CA GLY A 821 -23.85 38.03 -19.18
C GLY A 821 -22.57 38.46 -19.93
N LEU A 822 -21.98 39.60 -19.60
CA LEU A 822 -20.74 40.09 -20.22
C LEU A 822 -19.50 39.41 -19.62
N VAL A 823 -19.62 38.83 -18.41
CA VAL A 823 -18.55 38.09 -17.71
C VAL A 823 -19.13 36.86 -17.04
N ASP A 824 -18.48 35.71 -17.22
CA ASP A 824 -18.82 34.48 -16.51
C ASP A 824 -18.55 34.57 -15.01
N LYS A 825 -19.38 33.90 -14.20
CA LYS A 825 -19.19 33.83 -12.73
C LYS A 825 -17.79 33.34 -12.33
N ILE A 826 -17.21 32.42 -13.11
CA ILE A 826 -15.86 31.86 -12.87
C ILE A 826 -14.76 32.91 -13.16
N MET A 827 -15.02 33.85 -14.06
CA MET A 827 -14.06 34.85 -14.48
C MET A 827 -13.97 36.03 -13.49
N VAL A 828 -15.03 36.26 -12.69
CA VAL A 828 -15.09 37.31 -11.66
C VAL A 828 -13.92 37.23 -10.69
N ASP A 829 -13.67 36.05 -10.12
CA ASP A 829 -12.57 35.84 -9.16
C ASP A 829 -11.20 36.10 -9.78
N ARG A 830 -11.06 35.81 -11.09
CA ARG A 830 -9.82 35.98 -11.84
C ARG A 830 -9.51 37.44 -12.18
N ILE A 831 -10.54 38.27 -12.38
CA ILE A 831 -10.39 39.68 -12.75
C ILE A 831 -10.55 40.67 -11.59
N ASN A 832 -10.91 40.19 -10.39
CA ASN A 832 -11.09 41.02 -9.19
C ASN A 832 -9.83 41.83 -8.82
N LEU A 833 -8.63 41.25 -8.98
CA LEU A 833 -7.38 41.98 -8.76
C LEU A 833 -7.19 43.17 -9.73
N ALA A 834 -7.63 43.01 -10.99
CA ALA A 834 -7.61 44.07 -11.98
C ALA A 834 -8.64 45.16 -11.65
N GLN A 835 -9.84 44.79 -11.17
CA GLN A 835 -10.85 45.75 -10.71
C GLN A 835 -10.33 46.58 -9.52
N LYS A 836 -9.62 45.96 -8.56
CA LYS A 836 -8.97 46.68 -7.45
C LYS A 836 -7.88 47.63 -7.92
N ALA A 837 -7.21 47.35 -9.05
CA ALA A 837 -6.24 48.27 -9.64
C ALA A 837 -6.88 49.57 -10.15
N PHE A 838 -8.19 49.57 -10.45
CA PHE A 838 -8.97 50.76 -10.78
C PHE A 838 -9.60 51.41 -9.53
N CYS A 839 -10.30 50.63 -8.68
CA CYS A 839 -11.01 51.16 -7.51
C CYS A 839 -10.10 51.56 -6.34
N GLY A 840 -8.83 51.13 -6.37
CA GLY A 840 -7.85 51.25 -5.29
C GLY A 840 -7.78 50.00 -4.41
N PHE A 841 -6.56 49.64 -3.99
CA PHE A 841 -6.32 48.59 -3.00
C PHE A 841 -6.52 49.17 -1.59
N GLU A 842 -7.61 48.78 -0.92
CA GLU A 842 -7.90 49.21 0.45
C GLU A 842 -7.08 48.41 1.47
N ASP A 843 -6.26 49.08 2.26
CA ASP A 843 -5.59 48.47 3.42
C ASP A 843 -6.63 48.22 4.53
N PRO A 844 -6.85 46.96 4.97
CA PRO A 844 -7.83 46.62 6.00
C PRO A 844 -7.60 47.34 7.34
N ARG A 845 -6.36 47.76 7.62
CA ARG A 845 -5.93 48.32 8.91
C ARG A 845 -6.06 49.84 8.95
N THR A 846 -5.70 50.51 7.86
CA THR A 846 -5.69 51.98 7.79
C THR A 846 -6.87 52.55 6.98
N LYS A 847 -7.63 51.70 6.27
CA LYS A 847 -8.71 52.10 5.36
C LYS A 847 -8.27 53.04 4.24
N THR A 848 -6.97 53.21 4.04
CA THR A 848 -6.39 54.02 2.96
C THR A 848 -6.39 53.21 1.68
N LYS A 849 -6.82 53.83 0.57
CA LYS A 849 -6.71 53.24 -0.76
C LYS A 849 -5.31 53.46 -1.32
N MET A 850 -4.79 52.47 -2.03
CA MET A 850 -3.48 52.51 -2.67
C MET A 850 -3.61 52.28 -4.18
N SER A 851 -2.79 52.96 -4.97
CA SER A 851 -2.72 52.72 -6.42
C SER A 851 -2.07 51.37 -6.74
N ALA A 852 -2.22 50.89 -7.98
CA ALA A 852 -1.58 49.65 -8.43
C ALA A 852 -0.05 49.70 -8.29
N ALA A 853 0.58 50.85 -8.52
CA ALA A 853 2.02 51.04 -8.35
C ALA A 853 2.46 50.97 -6.88
N GLN A 854 1.68 51.56 -5.98
CA GLN A 854 1.93 51.50 -4.53
C GLN A 854 1.71 50.08 -3.98
N ALA A 855 0.66 49.39 -4.45
CA ALA A 855 0.39 48.00 -4.12
C ALA A 855 1.51 47.07 -4.58
N LEU A 856 2.07 47.30 -5.78
CA LEU A 856 3.24 46.59 -6.30
C LEU A 856 4.48 46.80 -5.41
N LYS A 857 4.75 48.04 -5.01
CA LYS A 857 5.89 48.39 -4.14
C LYS A 857 5.78 47.78 -2.74
N LYS A 858 4.56 47.68 -2.20
CA LYS A 858 4.28 47.05 -0.90
C LYS A 858 4.07 45.53 -0.97
N GLY A 859 4.18 44.91 -2.15
CA GLY A 859 4.05 43.46 -2.34
C GLY A 859 2.61 42.90 -2.27
N TRP A 860 1.59 43.75 -2.39
CA TRP A 860 0.17 43.34 -2.42
C TRP A 860 -0.25 42.81 -3.80
N LEU A 861 0.54 43.10 -4.83
CA LEU A 861 0.29 42.69 -6.21
C LEU A 861 1.55 42.02 -6.77
N TYR A 862 1.39 40.86 -7.40
CA TYR A 862 2.49 40.15 -8.06
C TYR A 862 3.13 41.01 -9.14
N TYR A 863 4.46 40.91 -9.28
CA TYR A 863 5.24 41.76 -10.17
C TYR A 863 4.71 41.71 -11.61
N GLU A 864 4.43 40.52 -12.13
CA GLU A 864 3.98 40.31 -13.51
C GLU A 864 2.58 40.87 -13.74
N ALA A 865 1.66 40.73 -12.77
CA ALA A 865 0.29 41.26 -12.88
C ALA A 865 0.28 42.78 -12.75
N GLY A 866 1.02 43.32 -11.78
CA GLY A 866 1.17 44.76 -11.61
C GLY A 866 1.82 45.45 -12.79
N GLN A 867 2.85 44.84 -13.37
CA GLN A 867 3.46 45.36 -14.58
C GLN A 867 2.45 45.43 -15.74
N ARG A 868 1.68 44.36 -16.00
CA ARG A 868 0.65 44.39 -17.06
C ARG A 868 -0.41 45.47 -16.81
N PHE A 869 -0.90 45.62 -15.59
CA PHE A 869 -1.92 46.64 -15.29
C PHE A 869 -1.38 48.05 -15.47
N LEU A 870 -0.14 48.32 -15.07
CA LEU A 870 0.51 49.61 -15.29
C LEU A 870 0.79 49.88 -16.77
N GLU A 871 1.21 48.87 -17.54
CA GLU A 871 1.37 48.97 -19.01
C GLU A 871 0.03 49.32 -19.66
N VAL A 872 -1.06 48.64 -19.30
CA VAL A 872 -2.41 48.90 -19.85
C VAL A 872 -2.90 50.30 -19.46
N GLN A 873 -2.75 50.71 -18.20
CA GLN A 873 -3.16 52.04 -17.74
C GLN A 873 -2.37 53.14 -18.47
N TYR A 874 -1.04 53.03 -18.53
CA TYR A 874 -0.18 53.96 -19.26
C TYR A 874 -0.57 54.07 -20.74
N LEU A 875 -0.75 52.94 -21.44
CA LEU A 875 -1.14 52.94 -22.86
C LEU A 875 -2.53 53.54 -23.12
N THR A 876 -3.41 53.54 -22.13
CA THR A 876 -4.78 54.09 -22.22
C THR A 876 -4.89 55.55 -21.74
N GLY A 877 -3.77 56.26 -21.65
CA GLY A 877 -3.73 57.71 -21.39
C GLY A 877 -3.21 58.13 -20.00
N GLY A 878 -2.65 57.21 -19.21
CA GLY A 878 -2.01 57.54 -17.93
C GLY A 878 -2.39 56.62 -16.77
N LEU A 879 -1.67 56.77 -15.65
CA LEU A 879 -1.82 55.90 -14.48
C LEU A 879 -3.05 56.27 -13.65
N ILE A 880 -3.64 55.28 -12.98
CA ILE A 880 -4.86 55.49 -12.20
C ILE A 880 -4.49 55.55 -10.71
N GLU A 881 -4.84 56.66 -10.06
CA GLU A 881 -4.69 56.87 -8.62
C GLU A 881 -6.07 56.96 -7.97
N PRO A 882 -6.35 56.22 -6.88
CA PRO A 882 -7.70 56.14 -6.32
C PRO A 882 -8.19 57.45 -5.69
N ASP A 883 -7.28 58.34 -5.30
CA ASP A 883 -7.58 59.61 -4.61
C ASP A 883 -7.56 60.82 -5.56
N THR A 884 -7.19 60.63 -6.85
CA THR A 884 -7.17 61.71 -7.86
C THR A 884 -8.26 61.45 -8.91
N PRO A 885 -9.16 62.41 -9.17
CA PRO A 885 -10.13 62.25 -10.26
C PRO A 885 -9.42 62.36 -11.61
N GLY A 886 -9.50 61.29 -12.41
CA GLY A 886 -8.89 61.23 -13.75
C GLY A 886 -7.56 60.47 -13.79
N ARG A 887 -6.93 60.41 -14.97
CA ARG A 887 -5.64 59.73 -15.17
C ARG A 887 -4.49 60.67 -14.88
N VAL A 888 -3.49 60.17 -14.15
CA VAL A 888 -2.28 60.91 -13.78
C VAL A 888 -1.17 60.63 -14.82
N PRO A 889 -0.59 61.67 -15.46
CA PRO A 889 0.55 61.53 -16.35
C PRO A 889 1.75 60.89 -15.65
N LEU A 890 2.58 60.15 -16.40
CA LEU A 890 3.72 59.43 -15.82
C LEU A 890 4.73 60.36 -15.13
N ASP A 891 4.96 61.56 -15.67
CA ASP A 891 5.85 62.56 -15.08
C ASP A 891 5.33 63.10 -13.74
N GLU A 892 4.01 63.27 -13.62
CA GLU A 892 3.39 63.70 -12.37
C GLU A 892 3.43 62.58 -11.32
N ALA A 893 3.19 61.33 -11.73
CA ALA A 893 3.33 60.16 -10.85
C ALA A 893 4.78 59.98 -10.34
N LEU A 894 5.78 60.30 -11.17
CA LEU A 894 7.19 60.34 -10.76
C LEU A 894 7.46 61.45 -9.74
N GLN A 895 6.92 62.65 -9.95
CA GLN A 895 7.09 63.77 -9.02
C GLN A 895 6.41 63.51 -7.67
N ARG A 896 5.25 62.85 -7.67
CA ARG A 896 4.52 62.43 -6.46
C ARG A 896 5.17 61.21 -5.76
N GLY A 897 6.16 60.57 -6.40
CA GLY A 897 6.85 59.39 -5.86
C GLY A 897 5.97 58.13 -5.81
N THR A 898 4.87 58.10 -6.56
CA THR A 898 3.97 56.93 -6.63
C THR A 898 4.53 55.82 -7.52
N VAL A 899 5.41 56.19 -8.45
CA VAL A 899 6.18 55.28 -9.32
C VAL A 899 7.68 55.57 -9.20
N ASP A 900 8.51 54.52 -9.19
CA ASP A 900 9.97 54.68 -9.17
C ASP A 900 10.52 54.97 -10.58
N ALA A 901 11.64 55.71 -10.67
CA ALA A 901 12.27 56.10 -11.95
C ALA A 901 12.55 54.91 -12.90
N ARG A 902 12.89 53.73 -12.35
CA ARG A 902 13.10 52.51 -13.14
C ARG A 902 11.81 51.97 -13.75
N THR A 903 10.70 52.06 -13.03
CA THR A 903 9.39 51.60 -13.50
C THR A 903 8.86 52.53 -14.58
N ALA A 904 9.04 53.84 -14.44
CA ALA A 904 8.69 54.79 -15.48
C ALA A 904 9.53 54.60 -16.77
N GLN A 905 10.84 54.35 -16.64
CA GLN A 905 11.67 54.05 -17.81
C GLN A 905 11.22 52.78 -18.53
N LYS A 906 10.79 51.75 -17.79
CA LYS A 906 10.24 50.53 -18.38
C LYS A 906 8.90 50.77 -19.07
N LEU A 907 8.03 51.61 -18.51
CA LEU A 907 6.76 51.97 -19.14
C LEU A 907 6.98 52.76 -20.44
N ARG A 908 8.02 53.60 -20.53
CA ARG A 908 8.39 54.30 -21.78
C ARG A 908 9.00 53.39 -22.84
N ASP A 909 9.60 52.27 -22.45
CA ASP A 909 10.18 51.28 -23.37
C ASP A 909 9.11 50.33 -23.92
N VAL A 910 8.22 50.88 -24.73
CA VAL A 910 7.08 50.15 -25.32
C VAL A 910 7.52 48.99 -26.22
N GLY A 911 8.72 49.08 -26.81
CA GLY A 911 9.31 48.00 -27.61
C GLY A 911 9.69 46.77 -26.79
N ALA A 912 9.95 46.93 -25.49
CA ALA A 912 10.29 45.86 -24.55
C ALA A 912 9.07 45.24 -23.85
N TYR A 913 7.85 45.68 -24.17
CA TYR A 913 6.64 45.16 -23.55
C TYR A 913 6.46 43.67 -23.82
N SER A 914 6.05 42.94 -22.78
CA SER A 914 5.92 41.50 -22.86
C SER A 914 4.78 41.09 -23.80
N LYS A 915 5.04 40.09 -24.66
CA LYS A 915 4.06 39.55 -25.62
C LYS A 915 3.27 38.41 -24.98
N TYR A 916 2.22 38.75 -24.23
CA TYR A 916 1.42 37.83 -23.43
C TYR A 916 0.01 37.55 -23.97
N LEU A 917 -0.37 38.14 -25.09
CA LEU A 917 -1.65 37.90 -25.76
C LEU A 917 -1.43 37.10 -27.03
N THR A 918 -2.39 36.25 -27.41
CA THR A 918 -2.41 35.61 -28.73
C THR A 918 -3.32 36.42 -29.65
N CYS A 919 -2.79 36.92 -30.76
CA CYS A 919 -3.58 37.69 -31.72
C CYS A 919 -4.70 36.82 -32.31
N PRO A 920 -5.99 37.21 -32.16
CA PRO A 920 -7.10 36.40 -32.68
C PRO A 920 -7.09 36.23 -34.20
N LYS A 921 -6.60 37.22 -34.96
CA LYS A 921 -6.46 37.18 -36.42
C LYS A 921 -5.22 36.41 -36.90
N THR A 922 -4.04 36.70 -36.34
CA THR A 922 -2.77 36.13 -36.86
C THR A 922 -2.25 34.92 -36.07
N LYS A 923 -2.85 34.60 -34.92
CA LYS A 923 -2.45 33.55 -33.95
C LYS A 923 -1.01 33.67 -33.42
N LEU A 924 -0.37 34.83 -33.56
CA LEU A 924 0.97 35.12 -33.04
C LEU A 924 0.91 35.76 -31.65
N LYS A 925 1.95 35.55 -30.85
CA LYS A 925 2.08 36.27 -29.56
C LYS A 925 2.35 37.75 -29.81
N ILE A 926 1.52 38.59 -29.24
CA ILE A 926 1.54 40.05 -29.34
C ILE A 926 1.51 40.70 -27.95
N SER A 927 2.03 41.92 -27.85
CA SER A 927 1.87 42.75 -26.64
C SER A 927 0.47 43.38 -26.61
N TYR A 928 0.07 43.96 -25.48
CA TYR A 928 -1.18 44.73 -25.43
C TYR A 928 -1.11 46.00 -26.31
N LYS A 929 0.08 46.59 -26.47
CA LYS A 929 0.27 47.68 -27.43
C LYS A 929 -0.01 47.24 -28.86
N ASP A 930 0.57 46.12 -29.27
CA ASP A 930 0.33 45.54 -30.59
C ASP A 930 -1.17 45.23 -30.79
N ALA A 931 -1.89 44.84 -29.74
CA ALA A 931 -3.33 44.61 -29.80
C ALA A 931 -4.11 45.92 -29.99
N LEU A 932 -3.72 47.02 -29.33
CA LEU A 932 -4.31 48.34 -29.56
C LEU A 932 -4.04 48.86 -30.97
N ASP A 933 -2.81 48.69 -31.48
CA ASP A 933 -2.44 49.15 -32.83
C ASP A 933 -3.16 48.38 -33.93
N ARG A 934 -3.51 47.12 -33.65
CA ARG A 934 -4.26 46.25 -34.57
C ARG A 934 -5.77 46.30 -34.36
N SER A 935 -6.24 47.02 -33.34
CA SER A 935 -7.67 47.20 -33.10
C SER A 935 -8.23 48.27 -34.03
N MET A 936 -9.41 48.01 -34.59
CA MET A 936 -10.15 49.00 -35.36
C MET A 936 -10.99 49.86 -34.42
N VAL A 937 -11.09 51.15 -34.70
CA VAL A 937 -11.92 52.09 -33.93
C VAL A 937 -13.26 52.24 -34.64
N GLU A 938 -14.36 51.93 -33.96
CA GLU A 938 -15.72 52.07 -34.49
C GLU A 938 -16.10 53.56 -34.58
N GLU A 939 -16.49 54.00 -35.79
CA GLU A 939 -16.96 55.38 -36.04
C GLU A 939 -18.29 55.61 -35.29
N GLY A 940 -18.31 56.60 -34.39
CA GLY A 940 -19.49 56.96 -33.59
C GLY A 940 -19.34 56.64 -32.10
N THR A 941 -18.95 55.41 -31.74
CA THR A 941 -18.77 54.99 -30.33
C THR A 941 -17.33 55.16 -29.84
N GLY A 942 -16.35 55.24 -30.75
CA GLY A 942 -14.92 55.33 -30.41
C GLY A 942 -14.37 54.04 -29.79
N LEU A 943 -15.11 52.93 -29.83
CA LEU A 943 -14.71 51.66 -29.24
C LEU A 943 -13.67 50.95 -30.10
N ARG A 944 -12.69 50.34 -29.46
CA ARG A 944 -11.65 49.55 -30.12
C ARG A 944 -12.05 48.09 -30.20
N LEU A 945 -12.21 47.56 -31.40
CA LEU A 945 -12.53 46.16 -31.66
C LEU A 945 -11.32 45.44 -32.24
N LEU A 946 -10.91 44.34 -31.60
CA LEU A 946 -9.80 43.52 -32.09
C LEU A 946 -10.31 42.49 -33.09
N GLU A 947 -9.72 42.46 -34.27
CA GLU A 947 -10.13 41.53 -35.32
C GLU A 947 -9.79 40.06 -34.97
N ALA A 948 -10.73 39.15 -35.22
CA ALA A 948 -10.58 37.71 -35.10
C ALA A 948 -10.95 36.99 -36.41
N ALA A 949 -10.26 35.90 -36.70
CA ALA A 949 -10.57 35.00 -37.82
C ALA A 949 -10.48 33.54 -37.33
N ALA A 950 -11.34 32.65 -37.82
CA ALA A 950 -11.31 31.24 -37.44
C ALA A 950 -10.09 30.53 -38.07
N GLN A 951 -9.72 30.93 -39.29
CA GLN A 951 -8.48 30.50 -39.97
C GLN A 951 -7.41 31.59 -39.96
N SER A 952 -6.16 31.21 -39.66
CA SER A 952 -5.04 32.15 -39.70
C SER A 952 -4.76 32.59 -41.14
N THR A 953 -4.71 33.89 -41.39
CA THR A 953 -4.42 34.46 -42.73
C THR A 953 -3.02 34.12 -43.26
N LYS A 954 -2.17 33.47 -42.45
CA LYS A 954 -0.81 33.04 -42.79
C LYS A 954 -0.65 31.52 -42.95
N GLY A 955 -1.76 30.76 -43.06
CA GLY A 955 -1.71 29.31 -43.33
C GLY A 955 -1.27 28.43 -42.14
N TYR A 956 -1.22 28.99 -40.94
CA TYR A 956 -0.99 28.20 -39.73
C TYR A 956 -2.29 27.48 -39.32
N TYR A 957 -2.21 26.16 -39.10
CA TYR A 957 -3.30 25.41 -38.46
C TYR A 957 -3.59 26.01 -37.08
N SER A 958 -4.86 26.30 -36.84
CA SER A 958 -5.36 26.77 -35.55
C SER A 958 -5.27 25.61 -34.54
N PRO A 959 -4.65 25.79 -33.35
CA PRO A 959 -4.77 24.80 -32.28
C PRO A 959 -6.19 24.80 -31.67
N TYR A 960 -7.09 25.66 -32.15
CA TYR A 960 -8.44 25.84 -31.61
C TYR A 960 -9.52 25.07 -32.38
N SER A 961 -9.12 24.27 -33.39
CA SER A 961 -9.95 23.22 -33.97
C SER A 961 -9.70 21.89 -33.24
N VAL A 962 -9.79 21.89 -31.91
CA VAL A 962 -9.85 20.65 -31.13
C VAL A 962 -11.30 20.41 -30.77
N SER A 963 -11.93 19.57 -31.59
CA SER A 963 -13.10 18.80 -31.23
C SER A 963 -12.94 18.25 -29.82
N GLY A 964 -13.86 18.60 -28.91
CA GLY A 964 -13.98 17.91 -27.63
C GLY A 964 -14.10 16.40 -27.87
N SER A 965 -13.29 15.62 -27.16
CA SER A 965 -13.31 14.16 -27.25
C SER A 965 -14.66 13.60 -26.87
N GLY A 966 -15.34 12.97 -27.84
CA GLY A 966 -16.57 12.22 -27.59
C GLY A 966 -17.58 12.22 -28.74
N SER A 967 -17.17 12.23 -30.01
CA SER A 967 -17.98 11.76 -31.14
C SER A 967 -17.11 11.65 -32.39
N THR A 968 -16.59 10.47 -32.67
CA THR A 968 -16.45 10.01 -34.04
C THR A 968 -17.86 9.82 -34.60
N ALA A 969 -18.37 10.82 -35.34
CA ALA A 969 -19.46 10.60 -36.29
C ALA A 969 -19.44 11.71 -37.34
N GLY A 970 -18.94 11.37 -38.54
CA GLY A 970 -18.93 12.25 -39.68
C GLY A 970 -20.33 12.64 -40.16
N SER A 971 -20.42 13.78 -40.84
CA SER A 971 -21.58 14.07 -41.67
C SER A 971 -21.44 13.31 -42.99
N ARG A 972 -22.02 12.10 -43.05
CA ARG A 972 -23.17 11.78 -43.91
C ARG A 972 -23.31 10.26 -44.13
N THR A 973 -24.48 9.80 -43.72
CA THR A 973 -25.24 8.65 -44.20
C THR A 973 -24.89 8.14 -45.61
N GLY A 974 -24.43 6.89 -45.66
CA GLY A 974 -25.13 5.80 -46.35
C GLY A 974 -24.77 5.51 -47.82
N SER A 975 -23.95 4.46 -48.04
CA SER A 975 -24.36 3.26 -48.78
C SER A 975 -23.33 2.13 -48.63
N ARG A 976 -23.86 0.90 -48.70
CA ARG A 976 -23.33 -0.36 -48.17
C ARG A 976 -22.37 -1.12 -49.11
N THR A 977 -21.51 -1.91 -48.44
CA THR A 977 -21.05 -3.28 -48.74
C THR A 977 -20.32 -3.63 -50.05
N GLY A 978 -19.04 -3.97 -49.88
CA GLY A 978 -18.45 -5.24 -50.33
C GLY A 978 -18.18 -5.44 -51.81
N SER A 979 -16.91 -5.30 -52.23
CA SER A 979 -16.09 -6.34 -52.90
C SER A 979 -14.80 -5.76 -53.48
N ARG A 980 -13.77 -6.61 -53.56
CA ARG A 980 -12.37 -6.32 -53.93
C ARG A 980 -12.16 -5.76 -55.35
N ALA A 981 -11.02 -5.04 -55.44
CA ALA A 981 -10.07 -4.88 -56.55
C ALA A 981 -10.36 -3.93 -57.74
N GLY A 982 -9.43 -2.99 -57.95
CA GLY A 982 -8.86 -2.69 -59.28
C GLY A 982 -9.40 -1.49 -60.08
N SER A 983 -8.55 -0.48 -60.23
CA SER A 983 -8.28 0.31 -61.47
C SER A 983 -9.36 1.19 -62.14
N ARG A 984 -9.03 2.50 -62.19
CA ARG A 984 -9.14 3.49 -63.30
C ARG A 984 -10.50 3.91 -63.90
N ARG A 985 -10.69 5.25 -63.86
CA ARG A 985 -11.11 6.18 -64.95
C ARG A 985 -12.61 6.36 -65.25
N GLY A 986 -13.08 7.61 -65.10
CA GLY A 986 -13.89 8.31 -66.13
C GLY A 986 -15.42 8.44 -65.94
N SER A 987 -15.86 9.68 -65.65
CA SER A 987 -17.00 10.43 -66.23
C SER A 987 -18.48 10.00 -66.08
N PHE A 988 -19.22 10.90 -65.40
CA PHE A 988 -20.42 11.66 -65.85
C PHE A 988 -21.86 11.05 -65.90
N ASP A 989 -22.76 11.82 -65.26
CA ASP A 989 -24.21 12.09 -65.41
C ASP A 989 -25.40 11.21 -64.91
N ALA A 990 -26.18 11.87 -64.03
CA ALA A 990 -27.63 12.21 -64.09
C ALA A 990 -28.79 11.23 -63.76
N THR A 991 -29.61 11.67 -62.77
CA THR A 991 -31.09 11.46 -62.56
C THR A 991 -31.61 10.05 -62.22
N GLY A 992 -32.64 9.78 -61.40
CA GLY A 992 -33.58 10.56 -60.58
C GLY A 992 -34.71 9.66 -60.02
N SER A 993 -35.20 9.93 -58.79
CA SER A 993 -36.53 9.61 -58.17
C SER A 993 -37.03 8.14 -58.06
N GLY A 994 -37.82 7.73 -57.06
CA GLY A 994 -38.47 8.47 -55.97
C GLY A 994 -39.24 7.57 -54.95
N PHE A 995 -39.71 8.22 -53.88
CA PHE A 995 -40.90 8.03 -53.00
C PHE A 995 -41.37 6.60 -52.60
N SER A 996 -41.83 6.29 -51.37
CA SER A 996 -42.62 7.06 -50.38
C SER A 996 -42.67 6.36 -49.00
N MET A 997 -42.61 7.16 -47.91
CA MET A 997 -43.37 7.20 -46.63
C MET A 997 -43.87 5.89 -45.93
N THR A 998 -43.95 5.73 -44.59
CA THR A 998 -44.61 6.57 -43.55
C THR A 998 -44.38 6.04 -42.10
N PHE A 999 -44.21 6.98 -41.14
CA PHE A 999 -44.66 7.10 -39.71
C PHE A 999 -44.32 6.02 -38.63
N SER A 1000 -43.55 6.33 -37.57
CA SER A 1000 -43.81 7.10 -36.29
C SER A 1000 -44.46 6.23 -35.19
N SER A 1001 -43.74 5.79 -34.14
CA SER A 1001 -43.35 6.47 -32.86
C SER A 1001 -44.40 6.41 -31.76
N SER A 1002 -44.06 5.88 -30.57
CA SER A 1002 -44.24 6.54 -29.26
C SER A 1002 -43.91 5.63 -28.06
N SER A 1003 -43.34 6.25 -27.04
CA SER A 1003 -42.84 5.72 -25.77
C SER A 1003 -43.90 5.77 -24.65
N TYR A 1004 -43.74 4.96 -23.60
CA TYR A 1004 -44.24 5.24 -22.23
C TYR A 1004 -43.52 4.36 -21.19
N SER A 1005 -43.59 4.83 -19.94
CA SER A 1005 -42.68 4.69 -18.81
C SER A 1005 -43.26 3.83 -17.66
N SER A 1006 -42.36 3.51 -16.71
CA SER A 1006 -42.57 3.41 -15.25
C SER A 1006 -43.22 2.17 -14.58
N SER A 1007 -42.40 1.59 -13.70
CA SER A 1007 -42.58 1.33 -12.26
C SER A 1007 -43.38 0.11 -11.74
N GLY A 1008 -42.71 -0.65 -10.86
CA GLY A 1008 -43.27 -0.95 -9.53
C GLY A 1008 -43.30 -2.41 -9.06
N TYR A 1009 -42.36 -2.76 -8.16
CA TYR A 1009 -42.44 -3.69 -7.01
C TYR A 1009 -43.06 -5.11 -7.12
N GLY A 1010 -42.34 -6.12 -6.60
CA GLY A 1010 -42.99 -7.33 -6.09
C GLY A 1010 -42.15 -8.61 -5.90
N ARG A 1011 -41.64 -8.79 -4.68
CA ARG A 1011 -41.10 -10.00 -3.99
C ARG A 1011 -41.41 -11.43 -4.50
N ARG A 1012 -40.36 -12.26 -4.32
CA ARG A 1012 -40.26 -13.57 -3.61
C ARG A 1012 -40.44 -14.92 -4.35
N TYR A 1013 -39.41 -15.75 -4.12
CA TYR A 1013 -39.31 -17.19 -3.87
C TYR A 1013 -39.60 -18.24 -4.98
N ALA A 1014 -38.52 -18.98 -5.24
CA ALA A 1014 -38.38 -20.44 -5.08
C ALA A 1014 -38.53 -21.38 -6.29
N SER A 1015 -37.72 -22.44 -6.13
CA SER A 1015 -37.76 -23.79 -6.69
C SER A 1015 -37.33 -23.97 -8.15
N GLY A 1016 -36.17 -24.62 -8.28
CA GLY A 1016 -35.64 -25.16 -9.53
C GLY A 1016 -36.37 -26.40 -10.02
N SER A 1017 -35.90 -26.93 -11.14
CA SER A 1017 -35.52 -28.35 -11.27
C SER A 1017 -35.03 -28.65 -12.69
N SER A 1018 -33.96 -29.48 -12.73
CA SER A 1018 -33.61 -30.49 -13.74
C SER A 1018 -33.60 -30.12 -15.23
N ALA A 1019 -32.58 -30.35 -16.06
CA ALA A 1019 -31.51 -31.35 -16.17
C ALA A 1019 -31.50 -31.78 -17.66
N SER A 1020 -30.39 -32.39 -18.08
CA SER A 1020 -30.17 -33.09 -19.35
C SER A 1020 -29.83 -32.21 -20.57
N LEU A 1021 -28.91 -32.55 -21.46
CA LEU A 1021 -28.00 -33.70 -21.64
C LEU A 1021 -27.05 -33.31 -22.81
N GLY A 1022 -25.80 -33.78 -22.78
CA GLY A 1022 -25.04 -34.09 -24.00
C GLY A 1022 -23.85 -33.18 -24.35
N GLY A 1023 -22.64 -33.65 -24.01
CA GLY A 1023 -21.45 -33.41 -24.84
C GLY A 1023 -21.50 -34.26 -26.14
N PRO A 1024 -20.39 -34.51 -26.87
CA PRO A 1024 -18.98 -34.29 -26.49
C PRO A 1024 -18.07 -33.74 -27.62
N GLU A 1025 -16.77 -33.58 -27.27
CA GLU A 1025 -15.56 -33.74 -28.12
C GLU A 1025 -15.32 -32.75 -29.30
N SER A 1026 -14.10 -32.35 -29.70
CA SER A 1026 -12.72 -32.61 -29.27
C SER A 1026 -11.76 -31.64 -30.00
N ALA A 1027 -10.65 -31.32 -29.33
CA ALA A 1027 -9.27 -31.31 -29.84
C ALA A 1027 -8.73 -30.27 -30.87
N VAL A 1028 -7.73 -29.53 -30.36
CA VAL A 1028 -6.36 -29.32 -30.90
C VAL A 1028 -6.15 -28.40 -32.10
N ALA A 1029 -5.63 -27.20 -31.81
CA ALA A 1029 -4.33 -26.68 -32.27
C ALA A 1029 -3.86 -25.57 -31.33
#